data_AF-A0A251WBU4-F1
#
_entry.id   AF-A0A251WBU4-F1
#
_cell.length_a   1.000
_cell.length_b   1.000
_cell.length_c   1.000
_cell.angle_alpha   90.00
_cell.angle_beta   90.00
_cell.angle_gamma   90.00
#
_symmetry.space_group_name_H-M   'P 1'
#
loop_
_entity.id
_entity.type
_entity.pdbx_description
1 polymer ?
#
loop_
_entity_poly.entity_id
_entity_poly.type
_entity_poly.pdbx_seq_one_letter_code
_entity_poly.pdbx_strand_id
1 'polypeptide(L)'
;MRHFKISKLGKAGLGKASAIVGSAGLLLSSLVAQPVFAEGSRTLYPASAPAGVYRANLEWRTELVGGLIKRRSLMKVFAQKDEYILLGSTAVGVGNGDIVLYNPGLVTGNVGNETIPASPSFSCLAQRSALSSTTMGQITNRTQELAGPQAITGGGNATGYVPCYYKAPQTGVYSVAFYGPDGVNSARDASAPGDIALANANNFSAQQNGSVAAWDITVRSSNTTSVTDLNGRAFTYYFALFTGGNGRPLNFPIYPVTTDGYQYRITLRGLDPLGFLLYGNQVGFWDSDGKTPLYHDMVGSDGNITNPDGGTKLAPPQYPLFVNPLDAQSLSYLDRYDPNGLIAGTGIPTVPIPPSMDSLQFTGSLSGNTSQVNTGGTFTFNSSIAGNYEIVISRDGVNFDPTNSQNRVLRGIMLSPGAQAVTWNGKDNSGTPFPIGANYPVRAKVHSGEYHFPLLDAENNFYGGPTFELLNGIHPYGSNTIAYFDDRGYVTTSGVTVGTVGSVLCGGGAPNPAFSDPIFGTNSSATLFRKFGAANGGNANTKCNGSFGDTKGLDTWTFFPSSTELTTLNITAKISGTLYRDSDGNDQLGSSEPKLPANITVKLLDTNNNILQSTTTDADGVYIFTGVVNGNYKIQVDTSDPDIPAGFVLGTPNNLAVTLSTSDITGQNFGFDLNPLGTQSKLLLVKRITAINNSTTSQRANGTIVDLTAFTDDPNTLDDNHASWPSNYLKGAIDAGITKSGSTLQYTIYFLSTGGLPATNVNLCDWIPNNTTYVPNSMSLTIGNATTALTDIPDYSIDPARPDLKDQGEFFPPGAMVPSQFPVGTGKRLICPTVDDQGQPITGVDGAVVTNVVNDSLAAPNNQLPAGSFGFFRFSTKLR
;
A
#
# COMPACT_ATOMS: atom_id res chain seq x y z
N MET A 1 -54.62 2.57 -10.57
CA MET A 1 -55.82 3.34 -11.00
C MET A 1 -55.38 4.80 -11.14
N ARG A 2 -55.45 5.42 -12.34
CA ARG A 2 -55.09 6.85 -12.66
C ARG A 2 -53.61 7.25 -12.39
N HIS A 3 -52.96 8.31 -12.92
CA HIS A 3 -52.90 9.06 -14.20
C HIS A 3 -51.67 10.03 -14.11
N PHE A 4 -51.01 10.60 -15.15
CA PHE A 4 -51.23 10.62 -16.61
C PHE A 4 -49.92 10.66 -17.47
N LYS A 5 -49.83 11.54 -18.49
CA LYS A 5 -48.84 11.63 -19.60
C LYS A 5 -47.83 12.80 -19.47
N ILE A 6 -46.68 12.67 -20.14
CA ILE A 6 -45.92 13.77 -20.75
C ILE A 6 -46.15 13.77 -22.28
N SER A 7 -46.13 14.95 -22.91
CA SER A 7 -46.53 15.18 -24.32
C SER A 7 -45.39 15.13 -25.34
N LYS A 8 -45.75 14.82 -26.59
CA LYS A 8 -44.89 14.78 -27.79
C LYS A 8 -44.37 16.16 -28.20
N LEU A 9 -43.27 16.17 -28.96
CA LEU A 9 -43.10 17.03 -30.14
C LEU A 9 -42.45 16.23 -31.29
N GLY A 10 -42.76 16.58 -32.55
CA GLY A 10 -42.64 15.69 -33.71
C GLY A 10 -41.51 16.00 -34.72
N LYS A 11 -41.39 15.13 -35.73
CA LYS A 11 -40.36 15.14 -36.79
C LYS A 11 -40.71 16.02 -38.02
N ALA A 12 -39.66 16.24 -38.83
CA ALA A 12 -39.63 16.61 -40.27
C ALA A 12 -39.86 18.10 -40.62
N GLY A 13 -39.26 18.66 -41.69
CA GLY A 13 -38.25 18.14 -42.63
C GLY A 13 -38.14 19.01 -43.91
N LEU A 14 -37.08 18.81 -44.72
CA LEU A 14 -36.74 19.54 -45.97
C LEU A 14 -36.38 21.05 -45.77
N GLY A 15 -35.62 21.73 -46.64
CA GLY A 15 -34.93 21.36 -47.89
C GLY A 15 -33.98 22.50 -48.37
N LYS A 16 -33.13 22.25 -49.37
CA LYS A 16 -32.11 23.20 -49.88
C LYS A 16 -32.69 24.35 -50.72
N ALA A 17 -32.09 25.55 -50.63
CA ALA A 17 -31.83 26.44 -51.79
C ALA A 17 -30.82 27.54 -51.44
N SER A 18 -29.96 27.92 -52.40
CA SER A 18 -29.00 29.03 -52.28
C SER A 18 -29.61 30.34 -52.80
N ALA A 19 -29.24 31.48 -52.21
CA ALA A 19 -29.38 32.79 -52.85
C ALA A 19 -28.20 33.70 -52.46
N ILE A 20 -27.48 34.18 -53.48
CA ILE A 20 -26.46 35.23 -53.33
C ILE A 20 -27.17 36.57 -53.47
N VAL A 21 -27.04 37.44 -52.46
CA VAL A 21 -27.35 38.88 -52.60
C VAL A 21 -26.21 39.65 -51.95
N GLY A 22 -25.48 40.43 -52.76
CA GLY A 22 -24.45 41.33 -52.26
C GLY A 22 -25.09 42.62 -51.74
N SER A 23 -24.74 43.00 -50.51
CA SER A 23 -25.14 44.26 -49.89
C SER A 23 -23.88 44.95 -49.35
N ALA A 24 -23.47 46.04 -49.99
CA ALA A 24 -22.33 46.85 -49.53
C ALA A 24 -22.72 47.63 -48.27
N GLY A 25 -22.45 47.07 -47.10
CA GLY A 25 -22.56 47.76 -45.82
C GLY A 25 -21.25 48.48 -45.47
N LEU A 26 -21.30 49.80 -45.28
CA LEU A 26 -20.19 50.54 -44.67
C LEU A 26 -19.97 50.02 -43.24
N LEU A 27 -18.92 49.23 -43.03
CA LEU A 27 -18.36 49.01 -41.71
C LEU A 27 -17.66 50.29 -41.27
N LEU A 28 -18.35 51.10 -40.45
CA LEU A 28 -17.66 51.97 -39.52
C LEU A 28 -16.89 51.05 -38.55
N SER A 29 -15.61 50.84 -38.84
CA SER A 29 -14.69 50.28 -37.88
C SER A 29 -14.60 51.26 -36.71
N SER A 30 -15.19 50.89 -35.58
CA SER A 30 -14.83 51.50 -34.31
C SER A 30 -13.37 51.16 -34.05
N LEU A 31 -12.46 52.11 -34.35
CA LEU A 31 -11.09 52.07 -33.88
C LEU A 31 -11.13 52.14 -32.34
N VAL A 32 -11.26 50.97 -31.72
CA VAL A 32 -10.76 50.76 -30.37
C VAL A 32 -9.26 50.93 -30.49
N ALA A 33 -8.76 52.10 -30.11
CA ALA A 33 -7.33 52.33 -29.99
C ALA A 33 -6.80 51.26 -29.03
N GLN A 34 -6.01 50.31 -29.55
CA GLN A 34 -5.32 49.38 -28.67
C GLN A 34 -4.44 50.20 -27.74
N PRO A 35 -4.40 49.88 -26.43
CA PRO A 35 -3.44 50.53 -25.54
C PRO A 35 -2.05 50.40 -26.15
N VAL A 36 -1.29 51.50 -26.14
CA VAL A 36 0.12 51.45 -26.51
C VAL A 36 0.81 50.72 -25.37
N PHE A 37 0.83 49.39 -25.48
CA PHE A 37 1.52 48.55 -24.53
C PHE A 37 3.02 48.83 -24.59
N ALA A 38 3.64 48.49 -23.48
CA ALA A 38 4.94 48.91 -23.03
C ALA A 38 5.59 47.72 -22.32
N GLU A 39 6.90 47.65 -22.19
CA GLU A 39 7.57 46.49 -21.57
C GLU A 39 8.46 46.91 -20.38
N GLY A 40 7.89 46.92 -19.18
CA GLY A 40 8.64 47.21 -17.95
C GLY A 40 7.77 47.51 -16.73
N SER A 41 8.34 48.23 -15.78
CA SER A 41 7.64 48.76 -14.60
C SER A 41 6.42 49.64 -14.94
N ARG A 42 6.41 50.35 -16.09
CA ARG A 42 5.22 51.06 -16.60
C ARG A 42 4.05 50.14 -16.97
N THR A 43 4.33 48.87 -17.28
CA THR A 43 3.33 47.83 -17.61
C THR A 43 2.73 47.23 -16.35
N LEU A 44 3.56 46.95 -15.35
CA LEU A 44 3.13 46.45 -14.05
C LEU A 44 2.37 47.54 -13.28
N TYR A 45 2.83 48.79 -13.39
CA TYR A 45 2.28 49.94 -12.68
C TYR A 45 1.84 51.02 -13.69
N PRO A 46 0.77 50.81 -14.47
CA PRO A 46 0.29 51.78 -15.45
C PRO A 46 -0.34 53.00 -14.77
N ALA A 47 -0.59 54.07 -15.55
CA ALA A 47 -1.33 55.24 -15.05
C ALA A 47 -2.79 54.91 -14.65
N SER A 48 -3.33 53.80 -15.18
CA SER A 48 -4.66 53.25 -14.85
C SER A 48 -4.65 52.23 -13.70
N ALA A 49 -3.54 52.10 -12.96
CA ALA A 49 -3.49 51.24 -11.78
C ALA A 49 -4.55 51.68 -10.75
N PRO A 50 -5.29 50.76 -10.10
CA PRO A 50 -6.33 51.15 -9.16
C PRO A 50 -5.81 51.97 -7.97
N ALA A 51 -6.64 52.86 -7.43
CA ALA A 51 -6.26 53.65 -6.25
C ALA A 51 -5.92 52.74 -5.05
N GLY A 52 -4.84 53.08 -4.34
CA GLY A 52 -4.39 52.32 -3.17
C GLY A 52 -3.56 51.06 -3.49
N VAL A 53 -3.16 50.84 -4.75
CA VAL A 53 -2.16 49.82 -5.11
C VAL A 53 -0.77 50.43 -5.21
N TYR A 54 0.25 49.58 -5.08
CA TYR A 54 1.63 49.98 -4.89
C TYR A 54 2.57 49.28 -5.88
N ARG A 55 3.82 49.77 -6.01
CA ARG A 55 4.89 49.09 -6.75
C ARG A 55 5.71 48.14 -5.86
N ALA A 56 6.46 47.25 -6.49
CA ALA A 56 7.58 46.56 -5.86
C ALA A 56 8.87 46.87 -6.64
N ASN A 57 9.97 47.06 -5.92
CA ASN A 57 11.30 47.18 -6.52
C ASN A 57 11.75 45.81 -7.03
N LEU A 58 12.45 45.80 -8.17
CA LEU A 58 13.08 44.62 -8.75
C LEU A 58 14.41 44.35 -8.04
N GLU A 59 14.59 43.18 -7.43
CA GLU A 59 15.78 42.85 -6.64
C GLU A 59 16.94 42.24 -7.44
N TRP A 60 18.16 42.57 -7.01
CA TRP A 60 19.41 41.91 -7.36
C TRP A 60 20.31 41.76 -6.13
N ARG A 61 20.13 40.66 -5.38
CA ARG A 61 20.90 40.32 -4.17
C ARG A 61 21.61 38.97 -4.28
N THR A 62 22.47 38.62 -3.33
CA THR A 62 23.20 37.32 -3.30
C THR A 62 22.52 36.24 -2.47
N GLU A 63 21.53 36.58 -1.66
CA GLU A 63 20.82 35.65 -0.76
C GLU A 63 20.04 34.57 -1.52
N LEU A 64 19.90 33.40 -0.90
CA LEU A 64 19.15 32.25 -1.40
C LEU A 64 17.85 32.06 -0.59
N VAL A 65 16.76 31.77 -1.30
CA VAL A 65 15.48 31.33 -0.73
C VAL A 65 15.37 29.81 -0.89
N GLY A 66 15.05 29.11 0.20
CA GLY A 66 14.99 27.66 0.33
C GLY A 66 16.25 26.93 -0.16
N GLY A 67 17.40 27.59 -0.12
CA GLY A 67 18.68 27.07 -0.63
C GLY A 67 18.77 26.91 -2.15
N LEU A 68 17.75 27.32 -2.91
CA LEU A 68 17.61 27.03 -4.34
C LEU A 68 17.67 28.29 -5.23
N ILE A 69 16.89 29.32 -4.89
CA ILE A 69 16.66 30.47 -5.78
C ILE A 69 17.34 31.71 -5.19
N LYS A 70 18.27 32.33 -5.92
CA LYS A 70 18.87 33.62 -5.55
C LYS A 70 17.83 34.73 -5.68
N ARG A 71 17.89 35.75 -4.83
CA ARG A 71 17.02 36.93 -4.92
C ARG A 71 17.46 37.88 -6.06
N ARG A 72 17.41 37.40 -7.31
CA ARG A 72 17.88 38.08 -8.53
C ARG A 72 16.87 37.97 -9.66
N SER A 73 16.12 39.03 -9.93
CA SER A 73 15.23 39.02 -11.10
C SER A 73 16.04 39.18 -12.40
N LEU A 74 16.51 38.05 -12.96
CA LEU A 74 17.20 38.01 -14.25
C LEU A 74 16.18 38.05 -15.39
N MET A 75 15.95 39.25 -15.91
CA MET A 75 15.03 39.47 -17.01
C MET A 75 15.56 38.84 -18.31
N LYS A 76 14.64 38.50 -19.21
CA LYS A 76 14.85 37.91 -20.52
C LYS A 76 14.10 38.74 -21.56
N VAL A 77 14.64 38.84 -22.76
CA VAL A 77 13.96 39.52 -23.87
C VAL A 77 14.24 38.83 -25.20
N PHE A 78 13.18 38.53 -25.95
CA PHE A 78 13.30 38.07 -27.33
C PHE A 78 13.46 39.27 -28.28
N ALA A 79 14.50 39.26 -29.10
CA ALA A 79 14.67 40.22 -30.20
C ALA A 79 15.10 39.49 -31.47
N GLN A 80 14.61 39.97 -32.61
CA GLN A 80 15.10 39.55 -33.92
C GLN A 80 16.43 40.25 -34.25
N LYS A 81 17.21 39.64 -35.14
CA LYS A 81 18.41 40.28 -35.68
C LYS A 81 18.07 41.68 -36.24
N ASP A 82 18.97 42.63 -35.97
CA ASP A 82 18.88 44.04 -36.37
C ASP A 82 17.80 44.88 -35.66
N GLU A 83 16.92 44.30 -34.83
CA GLU A 83 16.08 45.04 -33.88
C GLU A 83 16.92 45.72 -32.78
N TYR A 84 16.34 46.73 -32.13
CA TYR A 84 16.95 47.40 -31.00
C TYR A 84 16.24 47.05 -29.69
N ILE A 85 17.02 46.67 -28.68
CA ILE A 85 16.60 46.53 -27.28
C ILE A 85 16.96 47.83 -26.57
N LEU A 86 15.94 48.56 -26.11
CA LEU A 86 16.04 49.84 -25.41
C LEU A 86 15.89 49.58 -23.91
N LEU A 87 16.77 50.17 -23.12
CA LEU A 87 16.97 49.85 -21.70
C LEU A 87 16.96 51.13 -20.85
N GLY A 88 16.25 51.09 -19.73
CA GLY A 88 16.24 52.16 -18.74
C GLY A 88 16.02 51.66 -17.31
N SER A 89 16.59 52.33 -16.31
CA SER A 89 16.29 52.08 -14.90
C SER A 89 16.52 53.32 -14.02
N THR A 90 16.02 53.26 -12.80
CA THR A 90 16.23 54.29 -11.76
C THR A 90 17.62 54.27 -11.11
N ALA A 91 18.44 53.27 -11.41
CA ALA A 91 19.76 53.09 -10.81
C ALA A 91 20.93 53.38 -11.76
N VAL A 92 20.71 53.47 -13.08
CA VAL A 92 21.78 53.80 -14.04
C VAL A 92 22.46 55.12 -13.64
N GLY A 93 23.77 55.04 -13.38
CA GLY A 93 24.57 56.21 -13.00
C GLY A 93 24.38 56.66 -11.55
N VAL A 94 23.72 55.85 -10.71
CA VAL A 94 23.52 56.09 -9.27
C VAL A 94 24.32 55.04 -8.49
N GLY A 95 25.40 55.45 -7.83
CA GLY A 95 26.32 54.50 -7.18
C GLY A 95 26.95 53.56 -8.21
N ASN A 96 26.91 52.25 -7.94
CA ASN A 96 27.35 51.19 -8.86
C ASN A 96 26.23 50.69 -9.79
N GLY A 97 25.09 51.39 -9.89
CA GLY A 97 23.93 50.95 -10.65
C GLY A 97 24.12 51.02 -12.17
N ASP A 98 23.81 49.92 -12.84
CA ASP A 98 23.98 49.70 -14.28
C ASP A 98 22.85 48.79 -14.82
N ILE A 99 22.75 48.70 -16.15
CA ILE A 99 21.99 47.67 -16.85
C ILE A 99 22.96 46.96 -17.77
N VAL A 100 23.08 45.64 -17.61
CA VAL A 100 23.93 44.82 -18.47
C VAL A 100 23.10 43.79 -19.22
N LEU A 101 23.55 43.45 -20.42
CA LEU A 101 22.88 42.52 -21.32
C LEU A 101 23.88 41.49 -21.84
N TYR A 102 23.40 40.26 -21.97
CA TYR A 102 24.13 39.09 -22.45
C TYR A 102 23.45 38.49 -23.68
N ASN A 103 24.24 38.19 -24.70
CA ASN A 103 23.78 37.54 -25.93
C ASN A 103 23.19 36.14 -25.66
N PRO A 104 22.32 35.62 -26.55
CA PRO A 104 21.73 34.29 -26.42
C PRO A 104 22.77 33.20 -26.18
N GLY A 105 22.48 32.31 -25.22
CA GLY A 105 23.35 31.20 -24.83
C GLY A 105 24.53 31.54 -23.90
N LEU A 106 24.78 32.81 -23.56
CA LEU A 106 25.91 33.17 -22.68
C LEU A 106 25.63 32.97 -21.18
N VAL A 107 24.37 33.12 -20.75
CA VAL A 107 23.96 32.79 -19.37
C VAL A 107 23.43 31.36 -19.35
N THR A 108 23.99 30.52 -18.49
CA THR A 108 23.76 29.06 -18.50
C THR A 108 23.46 28.53 -17.10
N GLY A 109 23.15 27.23 -16.99
CA GLY A 109 22.83 26.58 -15.72
C GLY A 109 21.35 26.69 -15.34
N ASN A 110 21.04 26.28 -14.11
CA ASN A 110 19.66 26.14 -13.64
C ASN A 110 19.07 27.50 -13.29
N VAL A 111 17.78 27.67 -13.58
CA VAL A 111 17.02 28.88 -13.26
C VAL A 111 17.04 29.14 -11.75
N GLY A 112 17.24 30.39 -11.35
CA GLY A 112 17.37 30.77 -9.94
C GLY A 112 18.80 30.73 -9.42
N ASN A 113 19.72 30.02 -10.07
CA ASN A 113 21.13 29.99 -9.68
C ASN A 113 22.05 29.98 -10.91
N GLU A 114 21.74 30.85 -11.86
CA GLU A 114 22.38 30.89 -13.18
C GLU A 114 23.88 31.23 -13.10
N THR A 115 24.66 30.60 -13.97
CA THR A 115 26.05 30.97 -14.26
C THR A 115 26.04 32.15 -15.21
N ILE A 116 26.35 33.33 -14.67
CA ILE A 116 26.40 34.60 -15.39
C ILE A 116 27.87 34.97 -15.66
N PRO A 117 28.28 35.21 -16.92
CA PRO A 117 29.65 35.64 -17.23
C PRO A 117 30.02 36.98 -16.58
N ALA A 118 31.28 37.12 -16.16
CA ALA A 118 31.79 38.35 -15.55
C ALA A 118 31.83 39.54 -16.53
N SER A 119 31.96 39.27 -17.83
CA SER A 119 31.95 40.28 -18.89
C SER A 119 30.61 40.22 -19.65
N PRO A 120 29.78 41.28 -19.61
CA PRO A 120 28.54 41.32 -20.38
C PRO A 120 28.79 41.63 -21.86
N SER A 121 27.81 41.33 -22.71
CA SER A 121 27.81 41.72 -24.14
C SER A 121 27.54 43.21 -24.33
N PHE A 122 26.93 43.86 -23.34
CA PHE A 122 26.61 45.28 -23.29
C PHE A 122 26.53 45.77 -21.84
N SER A 123 26.99 47.01 -21.59
CA SER A 123 26.78 47.76 -20.34
C SER A 123 26.26 49.15 -20.69
N CYS A 124 25.22 49.57 -19.98
CA CYS A 124 24.61 50.88 -20.16
C CYS A 124 25.54 52.01 -19.67
N LEU A 125 26.23 51.83 -18.54
CA LEU A 125 27.29 52.74 -18.09
C LEU A 125 28.43 52.87 -19.10
N ALA A 126 28.84 51.77 -19.75
CA ALA A 126 29.87 51.81 -20.79
C ALA A 126 29.43 52.61 -22.02
N GLN A 127 28.20 52.40 -22.51
CA GLN A 127 27.62 53.18 -23.63
C GLN A 127 27.47 54.66 -23.26
N ARG A 128 26.94 54.94 -22.07
CA ARG A 128 26.78 56.29 -21.50
C ARG A 128 28.11 57.05 -21.47
N SER A 129 29.18 56.39 -21.04
CA SER A 129 30.55 56.95 -21.05
C SER A 129 31.08 57.18 -22.47
N ALA A 130 30.94 56.20 -23.36
CA ALA A 130 31.39 56.29 -24.75
C ALA A 130 30.68 57.41 -25.55
N LEU A 131 29.43 57.71 -25.22
CA LEU A 131 28.62 58.77 -25.84
C LEU A 131 28.60 60.09 -25.04
N SER A 132 29.40 60.21 -23.98
CA SER A 132 29.49 61.41 -23.12
C SER A 132 28.12 61.89 -22.57
N SER A 133 27.19 60.98 -22.33
CA SER A 133 25.87 61.31 -21.80
C SER A 133 25.84 61.24 -20.27
N THR A 134 25.09 62.14 -19.63
CA THR A 134 24.87 62.14 -18.18
C THR A 134 23.47 61.67 -17.77
N THR A 135 22.60 61.37 -18.73
CA THR A 135 21.18 60.99 -18.51
C THR A 135 20.75 59.72 -19.25
N MET A 136 21.55 59.21 -20.19
CA MET A 136 21.26 57.99 -20.94
C MET A 136 21.09 56.78 -20.00
N GLY A 137 20.02 56.01 -20.25
CA GLY A 137 19.59 54.85 -19.47
C GLY A 137 18.90 55.19 -18.14
N GLN A 138 18.87 56.46 -17.73
CA GLN A 138 18.35 56.85 -16.43
C GLN A 138 16.88 57.29 -16.52
N ILE A 139 15.99 56.55 -15.86
CA ILE A 139 14.63 56.99 -15.56
C ILE A 139 14.73 57.85 -14.30
N THR A 140 14.23 59.09 -14.33
CA THR A 140 14.42 60.08 -13.25
C THR A 140 13.13 60.57 -12.58
N ASN A 141 11.96 60.21 -13.12
CA ASN A 141 10.66 60.57 -12.57
C ASN A 141 9.54 59.66 -13.12
N ARG A 142 8.37 59.68 -12.47
CA ARG A 142 7.17 58.90 -12.85
C ARG A 142 6.64 59.24 -14.25
N THR A 143 6.81 60.48 -14.72
CA THR A 143 6.40 60.88 -16.08
C THR A 143 7.24 60.18 -17.14
N GLN A 144 8.56 60.12 -16.96
CA GLN A 144 9.46 59.38 -17.83
C GLN A 144 9.22 57.87 -17.79
N GLU A 145 8.97 57.31 -16.61
CA GLU A 145 8.60 55.90 -16.46
C GLU A 145 7.34 55.61 -17.28
N LEU A 146 6.25 56.36 -17.08
CA LEU A 146 4.99 56.14 -17.81
C LEU A 146 5.11 56.36 -19.32
N ALA A 147 5.90 57.35 -19.74
CA ALA A 147 6.12 57.64 -21.15
C ALA A 147 7.01 56.60 -21.85
N GLY A 148 7.88 55.89 -21.13
CA GLY A 148 8.84 54.94 -21.72
C GLY A 148 10.01 55.63 -22.44
N PRO A 149 10.69 54.92 -23.35
CA PRO A 149 11.89 55.45 -24.01
C PRO A 149 11.57 56.39 -25.17
N GLN A 150 12.39 57.44 -25.30
CA GLN A 150 12.55 58.24 -26.53
C GLN A 150 13.01 57.36 -27.70
N ALA A 151 12.96 57.85 -28.94
CA ALA A 151 13.67 57.17 -30.03
C ALA A 151 15.19 57.31 -29.87
N ILE A 152 15.96 56.42 -30.51
CA ILE A 152 17.44 56.38 -30.40
C ILE A 152 18.07 57.67 -30.94
N THR A 153 17.43 58.34 -31.90
CA THR A 153 17.86 59.65 -32.42
C THR A 153 17.57 60.84 -31.49
N GLY A 154 16.90 60.63 -30.34
CA GLY A 154 16.45 61.68 -29.43
C GLY A 154 15.21 62.47 -29.91
N GLY A 155 14.67 62.13 -31.09
CA GLY A 155 13.43 62.69 -31.60
C GLY A 155 12.21 61.81 -31.30
N GLY A 156 11.08 62.42 -30.90
CA GLY A 156 9.85 61.69 -30.60
C GLY A 156 9.79 61.15 -29.16
N ASN A 157 8.57 61.10 -28.61
CA ASN A 157 8.30 60.79 -27.19
C ASN A 157 9.15 61.63 -26.21
N ALA A 158 9.17 62.96 -26.39
CA ALA A 158 10.04 63.87 -25.63
C ALA A 158 9.83 63.88 -24.10
N THR A 159 8.68 63.36 -23.62
CA THR A 159 8.38 63.13 -22.19
C THR A 159 9.04 61.88 -21.61
N GLY A 160 9.54 60.98 -22.47
CA GLY A 160 10.24 59.76 -22.11
C GLY A 160 11.66 59.96 -21.62
N TYR A 161 12.29 58.89 -21.12
CA TYR A 161 13.71 58.89 -20.79
C TYR A 161 14.60 58.67 -22.03
N VAL A 162 15.86 59.08 -21.97
CA VAL A 162 16.86 58.79 -23.03
C VAL A 162 17.34 57.35 -22.84
N PRO A 163 17.07 56.42 -23.77
CA PRO A 163 17.41 55.01 -23.56
C PRO A 163 18.89 54.71 -23.76
N CYS A 164 19.41 53.78 -22.96
CA CYS A 164 20.51 52.92 -23.43
C CYS A 164 19.96 51.98 -24.50
N TYR A 165 20.73 51.64 -25.52
CA TYR A 165 20.24 50.82 -26.64
C TYR A 165 21.28 49.81 -27.13
N TYR A 166 20.82 48.59 -27.39
CA TYR A 166 21.61 47.50 -27.95
C TYR A 166 20.98 47.01 -29.25
N LYS A 167 21.76 46.95 -30.33
CA LYS A 167 21.31 46.39 -31.61
C LYS A 167 21.55 44.89 -31.60
N ALA A 168 20.49 44.09 -31.70
CA ALA A 168 20.55 42.64 -31.63
C ALA A 168 21.39 42.04 -32.80
N PRO A 169 22.56 41.42 -32.54
CA PRO A 169 23.41 40.84 -33.59
C PRO A 169 22.81 39.58 -34.23
N GLN A 170 21.90 38.90 -33.53
CA GLN A 170 21.23 37.68 -33.98
C GLN A 170 19.79 37.60 -33.41
N THR A 171 18.94 36.77 -34.00
CA THR A 171 17.62 36.48 -33.43
C THR A 171 17.76 35.53 -32.23
N GLY A 172 17.10 35.83 -31.10
CA GLY A 172 17.08 34.94 -29.94
C GLY A 172 16.70 35.64 -28.64
N VAL A 173 16.81 34.92 -27.52
CA VAL A 173 16.55 35.43 -26.17
C VAL A 173 17.83 35.95 -25.52
N TYR A 174 17.84 37.23 -25.20
CA TYR A 174 18.90 37.92 -24.47
C TYR A 174 18.60 37.91 -22.97
N SER A 175 19.63 37.86 -22.12
CA SER A 175 19.47 38.01 -20.67
C SER A 175 19.87 39.42 -20.23
N VAL A 176 19.05 40.06 -19.40
CA VAL A 176 19.22 41.45 -18.94
C VAL A 176 19.22 41.49 -17.42
N ALA A 177 20.26 42.07 -16.83
CA ALA A 177 20.37 42.25 -15.39
C ALA A 177 20.34 43.74 -15.04
N PHE A 178 19.51 44.09 -14.06
CA PHE A 178 19.41 45.43 -13.49
C PHE A 178 20.17 45.45 -12.16
N TYR A 179 21.23 46.24 -12.08
CA TYR A 179 21.99 46.41 -10.85
C TYR A 179 21.54 47.69 -10.13
N GLY A 180 21.15 47.55 -8.87
CA GLY A 180 20.92 48.69 -7.98
C GLY A 180 22.23 49.39 -7.58
N PRO A 181 22.16 50.52 -6.85
CA PRO A 181 23.33 51.28 -6.42
C PRO A 181 24.44 50.51 -5.68
N ASP A 182 24.13 49.36 -5.07
CA ASP A 182 25.14 48.51 -4.42
C ASP A 182 25.94 47.65 -5.42
N GLY A 183 25.47 47.47 -6.65
CA GLY A 183 26.09 46.66 -7.69
C GLY A 183 25.78 45.15 -7.61
N VAL A 184 26.66 44.34 -8.19
CA VAL A 184 26.36 42.93 -8.58
C VAL A 184 26.28 41.94 -7.40
N ASN A 185 27.01 42.20 -6.31
CA ASN A 185 27.34 41.22 -5.28
C ASN A 185 26.89 41.62 -3.86
N SER A 186 25.84 42.43 -3.74
CA SER A 186 25.29 42.82 -2.43
C SER A 186 24.40 41.72 -1.84
N ALA A 187 24.58 41.44 -0.55
CA ALA A 187 23.60 40.69 0.25
C ALA A 187 22.57 41.63 0.89
N ARG A 188 22.93 42.91 1.12
CA ARG A 188 22.15 43.88 1.89
C ARG A 188 20.74 44.04 1.33
N ASP A 189 19.77 44.03 2.24
CA ASP A 189 18.35 44.19 1.92
C ASP A 189 18.09 45.38 0.98
N ALA A 190 17.15 45.16 0.07
CA ALA A 190 16.58 46.22 -0.72
C ALA A 190 16.01 47.31 0.20
N SER A 191 15.99 48.54 -0.29
CA SER A 191 15.30 49.64 0.37
C SER A 191 14.52 50.41 -0.68
N ALA A 192 13.34 50.89 -0.29
CA ALA A 192 12.42 51.59 -1.15
C ALA A 192 11.93 52.87 -0.44
N PRO A 193 12.81 53.88 -0.28
CA PRO A 193 12.62 54.93 0.72
C PRO A 193 11.77 56.12 0.24
N GLY A 194 11.23 56.11 -0.99
CA GLY A 194 10.59 57.32 -1.50
C GLY A 194 9.88 57.25 -2.87
N ASP A 195 9.12 56.18 -3.13
CA ASP A 195 7.69 56.27 -3.49
C ASP A 195 7.15 54.92 -3.99
N ILE A 196 6.62 54.13 -3.07
CA ILE A 196 5.93 52.90 -3.46
C ILE A 196 4.46 53.15 -3.84
N ALA A 197 3.93 54.34 -3.49
CA ALA A 197 2.51 54.72 -3.62
C ALA A 197 2.13 55.32 -4.99
N LEU A 198 3.01 55.24 -6.00
CA LEU A 198 2.78 55.67 -7.39
C LEU A 198 2.45 57.16 -7.58
N ALA A 199 2.76 58.01 -6.59
CA ALA A 199 2.32 59.39 -6.47
C ALA A 199 3.44 60.44 -6.33
N ASN A 200 4.68 60.05 -6.04
CA ASN A 200 5.80 60.95 -5.73
C ASN A 200 7.02 60.72 -6.64
N ALA A 201 7.76 61.79 -6.92
CA ALA A 201 8.83 61.79 -7.92
C ALA A 201 10.25 61.51 -7.37
N ASN A 202 10.41 60.99 -6.15
CA ASN A 202 11.69 61.01 -5.42
C ASN A 202 12.40 59.64 -5.27
N ASN A 203 12.00 58.63 -6.04
CA ASN A 203 12.52 57.25 -5.98
C ASN A 203 13.99 57.04 -6.45
N PHE A 204 14.63 58.08 -6.97
CA PHE A 204 15.76 57.98 -7.90
C PHE A 204 17.11 58.22 -7.21
N SER A 205 17.28 57.63 -6.02
CA SER A 205 18.42 57.87 -5.13
C SER A 205 19.31 56.64 -4.91
N ALA A 206 20.49 56.84 -4.32
CA ALA A 206 21.41 55.76 -3.95
C ALA A 206 20.87 54.82 -2.87
N GLN A 207 19.75 55.16 -2.23
CA GLN A 207 19.13 54.39 -1.16
C GLN A 207 18.26 53.23 -1.68
N GLN A 208 18.31 52.90 -2.98
CA GLN A 208 17.66 51.73 -3.58
C GLN A 208 18.44 50.41 -3.32
N ASN A 209 19.69 50.51 -2.84
CA ASN A 209 20.55 49.38 -2.43
C ASN A 209 20.76 48.33 -3.54
N GLY A 210 20.50 47.06 -3.26
CA GLY A 210 20.48 45.95 -4.25
C GLY A 210 19.17 45.84 -5.04
N SER A 211 18.49 46.95 -5.36
CA SER A 211 17.23 46.92 -6.11
C SER A 211 17.06 48.12 -7.06
N VAL A 212 16.06 48.04 -7.97
CA VAL A 212 15.65 49.15 -8.83
C VAL A 212 14.13 49.40 -8.74
N ALA A 213 13.74 50.65 -8.51
CA ALA A 213 12.33 51.04 -8.31
C ALA A 213 11.52 51.18 -9.61
N ALA A 214 12.18 51.46 -10.74
CA ALA A 214 11.60 51.40 -12.07
C ALA A 214 12.64 50.91 -13.08
N TRP A 215 12.17 50.18 -14.08
CA TRP A 215 12.96 49.52 -15.11
C TRP A 215 12.14 49.35 -16.40
N ASP A 216 12.79 49.26 -17.54
CA ASP A 216 12.18 49.16 -18.87
C ASP A 216 13.10 48.33 -19.80
N ILE A 217 12.50 47.40 -20.56
CA ILE A 217 13.13 46.63 -21.64
C ILE A 217 12.19 46.67 -22.86
N THR A 218 12.31 47.71 -23.67
CA THR A 218 11.46 47.90 -24.86
C THR A 218 12.17 47.42 -26.12
N VAL A 219 11.55 46.54 -26.91
CA VAL A 219 12.07 46.16 -28.24
C VAL A 219 11.46 47.06 -29.31
N ARG A 220 12.27 47.52 -30.28
CA ARG A 220 11.82 48.26 -31.47
C ARG A 220 12.48 47.71 -32.74
N SER A 221 11.85 47.98 -33.88
CA SER A 221 12.41 47.68 -35.20
C SER A 221 13.77 48.35 -35.45
N SER A 222 14.47 47.95 -36.50
CA SER A 222 15.76 48.51 -36.91
C SER A 222 15.76 50.01 -37.27
N ASN A 223 14.61 50.68 -37.24
CA ASN A 223 14.50 52.13 -37.46
C ASN A 223 14.79 52.90 -36.16
N THR A 224 15.90 53.64 -36.13
CA THR A 224 16.33 54.45 -34.96
C THR A 224 15.43 55.65 -34.65
N THR A 225 14.51 56.04 -35.54
CA THR A 225 13.47 57.05 -35.28
C THR A 225 12.16 56.45 -34.76
N SER A 226 12.06 55.12 -34.62
CA SER A 226 10.84 54.46 -34.17
C SER A 226 10.49 54.82 -32.71
N VAL A 227 9.22 55.15 -32.51
CA VAL A 227 8.54 55.24 -31.21
C VAL A 227 7.50 54.13 -31.02
N THR A 228 7.49 53.13 -31.93
CA THR A 228 6.57 51.99 -31.87
C THR A 228 7.26 50.80 -31.20
N ASP A 229 6.71 50.40 -30.07
CA ASP A 229 7.21 49.32 -29.22
C ASP A 229 6.67 47.96 -29.72
N LEU A 230 7.54 46.94 -29.75
CA LEU A 230 7.20 45.54 -30.03
C LEU A 230 7.04 44.82 -28.68
N ASN A 231 5.79 44.58 -28.29
CA ASN A 231 5.43 44.06 -26.97
C ASN A 231 5.35 42.52 -26.94
N GLY A 232 5.27 41.95 -25.74
CA GLY A 232 5.24 40.50 -25.55
C GLY A 232 6.60 39.84 -25.78
N ARG A 233 7.69 40.59 -25.60
CA ARG A 233 9.07 40.16 -25.79
C ARG A 233 9.81 39.95 -24.47
N ALA A 234 9.47 40.73 -23.44
CA ALA A 234 10.10 40.74 -22.13
C ALA A 234 9.41 39.81 -21.13
N PHE A 235 10.21 38.98 -20.46
CA PHE A 235 9.76 38.00 -19.48
C PHE A 235 10.86 37.71 -18.44
N THR A 236 10.53 36.94 -17.42
CA THR A 236 11.50 36.28 -16.51
C THR A 236 10.95 34.92 -16.13
N TYR A 237 11.76 33.99 -15.63
CA TYR A 237 11.23 32.73 -15.09
C TYR A 237 10.79 32.86 -13.61
N TYR A 238 11.28 33.88 -12.91
CA TYR A 238 10.85 34.23 -11.56
C TYR A 238 11.04 35.71 -11.27
N PHE A 239 10.26 36.22 -10.34
CA PHE A 239 10.41 37.57 -9.81
C PHE A 239 10.84 37.50 -8.35
N ALA A 240 11.95 38.16 -8.01
CA ALA A 240 12.32 38.55 -6.65
C ALA A 240 12.04 40.05 -6.49
N LEU A 241 11.12 40.38 -5.58
CA LEU A 241 10.49 41.70 -5.49
C LEU A 241 10.39 42.18 -4.03
N PHE A 242 10.47 43.51 -3.86
CA PHE A 242 10.46 44.13 -2.54
C PHE A 242 9.56 45.35 -2.48
N THR A 243 8.59 45.35 -1.55
CA THR A 243 7.64 46.46 -1.31
C THR A 243 8.05 47.31 -0.10
N GLY A 244 9.10 46.93 0.64
CA GLY A 244 9.60 47.67 1.80
C GLY A 244 8.62 47.82 2.98
N GLY A 245 7.59 46.98 3.04
CA GLY A 245 6.60 46.94 4.12
C GLY A 245 5.23 46.44 3.63
N ASN A 246 4.46 45.82 4.51
CA ASN A 246 3.07 45.45 4.24
C ASN A 246 2.14 46.70 4.35
N GLY A 247 0.85 46.53 4.04
CA GLY A 247 -0.08 47.64 3.76
C GLY A 247 0.12 48.25 2.37
N ARG A 248 0.81 47.52 1.48
CA ARG A 248 1.26 47.94 0.15
C ARG A 248 0.83 46.94 -0.95
N PRO A 249 -0.49 46.70 -1.12
CA PRO A 249 -1.01 45.71 -2.05
C PRO A 249 -0.60 45.93 -3.52
N LEU A 250 -0.23 44.83 -4.18
CA LEU A 250 0.18 44.73 -5.57
C LEU A 250 -0.98 44.24 -6.44
N ASN A 251 -1.15 44.85 -7.62
CA ASN A 251 -2.23 44.46 -8.54
C ASN A 251 -1.83 44.60 -10.01
N PHE A 252 -0.82 43.83 -10.42
CA PHE A 252 -0.42 43.68 -11.81
C PHE A 252 -0.72 42.26 -12.33
N PRO A 253 -0.93 42.10 -13.65
CA PRO A 253 -0.97 40.80 -14.29
C PRO A 253 0.44 40.29 -14.61
N ILE A 254 0.61 38.97 -14.58
CA ILE A 254 1.69 38.25 -15.27
C ILE A 254 1.09 37.23 -16.23
N TYR A 255 1.83 36.88 -17.27
CA TYR A 255 1.37 36.02 -18.36
C TYR A 255 2.31 34.81 -18.51
N PRO A 256 2.13 33.76 -17.69
CA PRO A 256 2.95 32.56 -17.79
C PRO A 256 2.58 31.69 -18.99
N VAL A 257 3.56 30.92 -19.45
CA VAL A 257 3.42 29.95 -20.54
C VAL A 257 3.98 28.61 -20.11
N THR A 258 3.20 27.54 -20.21
CA THR A 258 3.67 26.19 -19.91
C THR A 258 4.46 25.60 -21.08
N THR A 259 5.30 24.59 -20.81
CA THR A 259 6.19 23.96 -21.79
C THR A 259 5.46 23.22 -22.93
N ASP A 260 4.16 22.94 -22.75
CA ASP A 260 3.23 22.33 -23.69
C ASP A 260 2.26 23.33 -24.36
N GLY A 261 2.44 24.64 -24.12
CA GLY A 261 1.82 25.72 -24.91
C GLY A 261 0.55 26.36 -24.34
N TYR A 262 0.14 26.02 -23.11
CA TYR A 262 -0.96 26.73 -22.44
C TYR A 262 -0.49 28.09 -21.93
N GLN A 263 -1.36 29.09 -22.05
CA GLN A 263 -1.10 30.49 -21.72
C GLN A 263 -2.13 30.98 -20.72
N TYR A 264 -1.67 31.60 -19.64
CA TYR A 264 -2.55 32.15 -18.61
C TYR A 264 -2.36 33.65 -18.43
N ARG A 265 -3.34 34.30 -17.81
CA ARG A 265 -3.20 35.60 -17.14
C ARG A 265 -3.41 35.38 -15.65
N ILE A 266 -2.44 35.80 -14.83
CA ILE A 266 -2.53 35.74 -13.37
C ILE A 266 -2.50 37.18 -12.85
N THR A 267 -3.59 37.64 -12.25
CA THR A 267 -3.71 39.00 -11.70
C THR A 267 -3.64 38.97 -10.18
N LEU A 268 -2.66 39.68 -9.59
CA LEU A 268 -2.35 39.60 -8.15
C LEU A 268 -3.44 40.13 -7.21
N ARG A 269 -4.32 41.03 -7.68
CA ARG A 269 -5.57 41.45 -7.01
C ARG A 269 -5.48 41.99 -5.58
N GLY A 270 -4.30 42.47 -5.17
CA GLY A 270 -4.08 43.07 -3.85
C GLY A 270 -3.35 42.18 -2.87
N LEU A 271 -2.55 41.24 -3.38
CA LEU A 271 -1.49 40.58 -2.63
C LEU A 271 -0.56 41.62 -1.97
N ASP A 272 -0.29 41.50 -0.67
CA ASP A 272 0.41 42.50 0.14
C ASP A 272 1.64 41.91 0.87
N PRO A 273 2.72 41.66 0.11
CA PRO A 273 3.95 41.08 0.64
C PRO A 273 4.95 42.14 1.11
N LEU A 274 6.05 41.76 1.76
CA LEU A 274 7.22 42.62 2.03
C LEU A 274 8.40 42.33 1.10
N GLY A 275 8.87 41.08 1.12
CA GLY A 275 10.14 40.66 0.50
C GLY A 275 10.03 39.26 -0.10
N PHE A 276 9.38 39.15 -1.24
CA PHE A 276 8.80 37.90 -1.72
C PHE A 276 9.38 37.42 -3.04
N LEU A 277 9.17 36.14 -3.34
CA LEU A 277 9.38 35.57 -4.67
C LEU A 277 8.06 35.04 -5.24
N LEU A 278 7.83 35.23 -6.54
CA LEU A 278 6.80 34.49 -7.28
C LEU A 278 7.41 33.82 -8.51
N TYR A 279 6.91 32.64 -8.85
CA TYR A 279 7.32 31.92 -10.06
C TYR A 279 6.29 30.88 -10.53
N GLY A 280 6.61 30.17 -11.62
CA GLY A 280 5.77 29.13 -12.21
C GLY A 280 6.55 27.84 -12.48
N ASN A 281 5.97 26.70 -12.13
CA ASN A 281 6.49 25.37 -12.43
C ASN A 281 5.38 24.29 -12.52
N GLN A 282 5.76 23.06 -12.86
CA GLN A 282 4.85 21.93 -13.08
C GLN A 282 4.28 21.27 -11.81
N VAL A 283 4.83 21.54 -10.62
CA VAL A 283 4.63 20.67 -9.42
C VAL A 283 4.39 21.41 -8.10
N GLY A 284 4.54 22.73 -8.09
CA GLY A 284 4.53 23.60 -6.90
C GLY A 284 5.80 23.38 -6.09
N PHE A 285 5.71 22.42 -5.17
CA PHE A 285 6.76 21.98 -4.27
C PHE A 285 6.89 20.46 -4.33
N TRP A 286 8.05 19.94 -3.91
CA TRP A 286 8.27 18.52 -3.75
C TRP A 286 7.93 18.07 -2.33
N ASP A 287 7.36 16.89 -2.21
CA ASP A 287 7.34 16.11 -0.97
C ASP A 287 8.78 15.74 -0.54
N SER A 288 8.91 15.22 0.67
CA SER A 288 10.12 14.71 1.31
C SER A 288 10.98 13.76 0.46
N ASP A 289 10.37 12.98 -0.43
CA ASP A 289 11.08 12.11 -1.38
C ASP A 289 11.84 12.89 -2.49
N GLY A 290 11.52 14.16 -2.70
CA GLY A 290 12.06 14.99 -3.79
C GLY A 290 11.56 14.61 -5.20
N LYS A 291 10.43 13.92 -5.31
CA LYS A 291 9.90 13.37 -6.58
C LYS A 291 8.38 13.45 -6.72
N THR A 292 7.65 13.39 -5.61
CA THR A 292 6.19 13.47 -5.59
C THR A 292 5.77 14.94 -5.48
N PRO A 293 4.95 15.46 -6.42
CA PRO A 293 4.39 16.82 -6.29
C PRO A 293 3.54 16.94 -5.03
N LEU A 294 3.73 18.02 -4.28
CA LEU A 294 3.18 18.16 -2.92
C LEU A 294 1.68 18.49 -2.91
N TYR A 295 1.22 19.35 -3.83
CA TYR A 295 -0.18 19.84 -3.88
C TYR A 295 -0.72 20.44 -2.56
N HIS A 296 0.19 20.99 -1.75
CA HIS A 296 -0.08 21.71 -0.50
C HIS A 296 0.96 22.82 -0.34
N ASP A 297 0.69 23.76 0.57
CA ASP A 297 1.68 24.76 0.98
C ASP A 297 2.87 24.16 1.75
N MET A 298 4.01 24.84 1.68
CA MET A 298 5.22 24.51 2.42
C MET A 298 5.46 25.50 3.56
N VAL A 299 5.91 25.02 4.72
CA VAL A 299 6.19 25.85 5.92
C VAL A 299 7.69 25.83 6.22
N GLY A 300 8.32 27.01 6.31
CA GLY A 300 9.73 27.18 6.69
C GLY A 300 9.91 27.70 8.13
N SER A 301 11.17 27.90 8.54
CA SER A 301 11.51 28.56 9.82
C SER A 301 11.39 30.09 9.77
N ASP A 302 11.59 30.67 8.59
CA ASP A 302 11.75 32.10 8.30
C ASP A 302 11.24 32.42 6.88
N GLY A 303 11.22 33.70 6.51
CA GLY A 303 10.76 34.19 5.20
C GLY A 303 11.67 33.83 4.03
N ASN A 304 12.92 33.42 4.28
CA ASN A 304 13.74 32.78 3.25
C ASN A 304 13.42 31.27 3.10
N ILE A 305 12.40 30.76 3.79
CA ILE A 305 11.93 29.36 3.77
C ILE A 305 13.08 28.39 4.09
N THR A 306 13.93 28.77 5.06
CA THR A 306 14.97 27.88 5.57
C THR A 306 14.33 26.70 6.31
N ASN A 307 15.00 25.54 6.34
CA ASN A 307 14.58 24.34 7.06
C ASN A 307 13.08 23.97 6.91
N PRO A 308 12.60 23.73 5.66
CA PRO A 308 11.20 23.41 5.41
C PRO A 308 10.72 22.15 6.16
N ASP A 309 9.51 22.25 6.70
CA ASP A 309 8.86 21.20 7.50
C ASP A 309 8.67 19.90 6.72
N GLY A 310 8.68 18.77 7.44
CA GLY A 310 8.46 17.45 6.87
C GLY A 310 9.54 16.95 5.91
N GLY A 311 10.57 17.77 5.63
CA GLY A 311 11.56 17.53 4.58
C GLY A 311 11.09 17.91 3.18
N THR A 312 9.97 18.64 3.06
CA THR A 312 9.46 19.22 1.80
C THR A 312 10.49 20.16 1.16
N LYS A 313 10.39 20.40 -0.16
CA LYS A 313 11.44 21.12 -0.91
C LYS A 313 10.85 22.05 -1.96
N LEU A 314 11.51 23.18 -2.20
CA LEU A 314 11.23 23.99 -3.39
C LEU A 314 11.49 23.16 -4.66
N ALA A 315 10.58 23.25 -5.63
CA ALA A 315 10.87 22.91 -7.01
C ALA A 315 11.31 24.18 -7.78
N PRO A 316 12.26 24.08 -8.73
CA PRO A 316 12.80 25.25 -9.42
C PRO A 316 11.79 25.90 -10.37
N PRO A 317 11.98 27.19 -10.73
CA PRO A 317 11.18 27.84 -11.76
C PRO A 317 11.40 27.21 -13.14
N GLN A 318 10.33 27.05 -13.92
CA GLN A 318 10.36 26.40 -15.23
C GLN A 318 9.67 27.21 -16.34
N TYR A 319 8.68 28.03 -15.98
CA TYR A 319 7.81 28.68 -16.95
C TYR A 319 8.14 30.18 -17.11
N PRO A 320 8.28 30.68 -18.36
CA PRO A 320 8.49 32.11 -18.60
C PRO A 320 7.23 32.90 -18.26
N LEU A 321 7.41 33.94 -17.46
CA LEU A 321 6.41 34.89 -16.97
C LEU A 321 6.55 36.20 -17.76
N PHE A 322 5.71 36.40 -18.77
CA PHE A 322 5.70 37.65 -19.53
C PHE A 322 5.00 38.77 -18.74
N VAL A 323 5.42 40.02 -18.95
CA VAL A 323 4.77 41.21 -18.36
C VAL A 323 3.63 41.76 -19.22
N ASN A 324 3.48 41.24 -20.44
CA ASN A 324 2.40 41.50 -21.40
C ASN A 324 1.87 40.16 -21.95
N PRO A 325 0.72 40.15 -22.63
CA PRO A 325 0.39 39.06 -23.56
C PRO A 325 1.58 38.84 -24.51
N LEU A 326 2.03 37.60 -24.65
CA LEU A 326 3.24 37.26 -25.40
C LEU A 326 3.11 37.51 -26.91
N ASP A 327 4.23 37.77 -27.58
CA ASP A 327 4.33 37.66 -29.03
C ASP A 327 4.70 36.21 -29.39
N ALA A 328 3.86 35.56 -30.20
CA ALA A 328 4.01 34.15 -30.57
C ALA A 328 5.32 33.83 -31.31
N GLN A 329 6.00 34.81 -31.92
CA GLN A 329 7.33 34.62 -32.52
C GLN A 329 8.39 34.26 -31.48
N SER A 330 8.24 34.73 -30.23
CA SER A 330 9.17 34.43 -29.14
C SER A 330 9.17 32.95 -28.77
N LEU A 331 8.02 32.26 -28.87
CA LEU A 331 7.79 30.90 -28.40
C LEU A 331 8.85 29.90 -28.91
N SER A 332 9.25 30.02 -30.17
CA SER A 332 10.27 29.15 -30.79
C SER A 332 11.69 29.29 -30.23
N TYR A 333 11.95 30.33 -29.42
CA TYR A 333 13.26 30.64 -28.81
C TYR A 333 13.25 30.58 -27.28
N LEU A 334 12.13 30.23 -26.64
CA LEU A 334 12.03 30.12 -25.18
C LEU A 334 12.65 28.79 -24.73
N ASP A 335 13.54 28.85 -23.75
CA ASP A 335 14.11 27.65 -23.14
C ASP A 335 13.06 26.96 -22.26
N ARG A 336 12.98 25.65 -22.39
CA ARG A 336 12.11 24.76 -21.61
C ARG A 336 12.98 24.06 -20.58
N TYR A 337 12.54 24.09 -19.33
CA TYR A 337 13.20 23.40 -18.22
C TYR A 337 12.36 22.20 -17.79
N ASP A 338 13.04 21.13 -17.35
CA ASP A 338 12.41 19.95 -16.77
C ASP A 338 11.96 20.22 -15.30
N PRO A 339 11.22 19.29 -14.66
CA PRO A 339 10.85 19.43 -13.26
C PRO A 339 12.01 19.68 -12.27
N ASN A 340 13.25 19.31 -12.64
CA ASN A 340 14.46 19.49 -11.84
C ASN A 340 15.24 20.79 -12.17
N GLY A 341 14.72 21.63 -13.07
CA GLY A 341 15.34 22.89 -13.47
C GLY A 341 16.51 22.74 -14.44
N LEU A 342 16.67 21.58 -15.06
CA LEU A 342 17.63 21.31 -16.14
C LEU A 342 17.02 21.71 -17.48
N ILE A 343 17.84 22.17 -18.42
CA ILE A 343 17.37 22.54 -19.76
C ILE A 343 16.93 21.28 -20.55
N ALA A 344 15.64 21.20 -20.87
CA ALA A 344 15.01 20.12 -21.64
C ALA A 344 15.03 20.40 -23.16
N GLY A 345 15.31 21.64 -23.55
CA GLY A 345 15.44 22.09 -24.94
C GLY A 345 14.89 23.51 -25.12
N THR A 346 14.76 23.95 -26.36
CA THR A 346 14.22 25.28 -26.71
C THR A 346 12.97 25.12 -27.58
N GLY A 347 12.03 26.06 -27.49
CA GLY A 347 10.82 26.12 -28.29
C GLY A 347 9.57 25.59 -27.57
N ILE A 348 8.57 26.44 -27.37
CA ILE A 348 7.24 26.10 -26.84
C ILE A 348 6.22 26.00 -27.99
N PRO A 349 5.27 25.04 -27.98
CA PRO A 349 4.21 24.93 -28.98
C PRO A 349 3.34 26.20 -29.10
N THR A 350 3.01 26.60 -30.33
CA THR A 350 2.07 27.72 -30.60
C THR A 350 0.60 27.34 -30.41
N VAL A 351 0.30 26.03 -30.44
CA VAL A 351 -1.01 25.44 -30.14
C VAL A 351 -0.83 24.56 -28.90
N PRO A 352 -1.63 24.74 -27.83
CA PRO A 352 -1.52 23.94 -26.62
C PRO A 352 -1.79 22.46 -26.92
N ILE A 353 -1.00 21.56 -26.33
CA ILE A 353 -1.10 20.12 -26.56
C ILE A 353 -2.15 19.51 -25.60
N PRO A 354 -3.31 19.03 -26.10
CA PRO A 354 -4.30 18.42 -25.23
C PRO A 354 -3.83 17.04 -24.71
N PRO A 355 -4.16 16.70 -23.45
CA PRO A 355 -3.78 15.45 -22.83
C PRO A 355 -4.83 14.36 -23.10
N SER A 356 -4.37 13.13 -23.25
CA SER A 356 -5.24 11.95 -23.28
C SER A 356 -4.56 10.80 -22.55
N MET A 357 -5.35 10.06 -21.77
CA MET A 357 -4.98 8.77 -21.18
C MET A 357 -5.76 7.67 -21.90
N ASP A 358 -5.14 6.51 -22.10
CA ASP A 358 -5.85 5.29 -22.49
C ASP A 358 -5.26 4.05 -21.79
N SER A 359 -5.89 2.89 -22.00
CA SER A 359 -5.39 1.57 -21.57
C SER A 359 -5.15 1.44 -20.05
N LEU A 360 -5.94 2.14 -19.22
CA LEU A 360 -5.84 2.06 -17.77
C LEU A 360 -6.15 0.64 -17.26
N GLN A 361 -5.14 -0.03 -16.69
CA GLN A 361 -5.24 -1.37 -16.12
C GLN A 361 -4.57 -1.42 -14.75
N PHE A 362 -5.09 -2.25 -13.86
CA PHE A 362 -4.44 -2.61 -12.60
C PHE A 362 -3.97 -4.06 -12.66
N THR A 363 -2.69 -4.29 -12.38
CA THR A 363 -2.12 -5.63 -12.14
C THR A 363 -1.86 -5.78 -10.63
N GLY A 364 -2.63 -6.64 -9.99
CA GLY A 364 -2.51 -6.93 -8.57
C GLY A 364 -1.36 -7.89 -8.24
N SER A 365 -1.11 -8.09 -6.95
CA SER A 365 -0.07 -8.96 -6.43
C SER A 365 -0.35 -10.46 -6.57
N LEU A 366 -1.58 -10.85 -6.92
CA LEU A 366 -1.96 -12.24 -7.16
C LEU A 366 -2.13 -12.50 -8.66
N SER A 367 -3.29 -12.18 -9.22
CA SER A 367 -3.58 -12.37 -10.65
C SER A 367 -4.61 -11.36 -11.16
N GLY A 368 -4.45 -10.96 -12.43
CA GLY A 368 -5.29 -9.92 -13.04
C GLY A 368 -5.32 -8.64 -12.19
N ASN A 369 -6.52 -8.12 -11.93
CA ASN A 369 -6.73 -6.94 -11.09
C ASN A 369 -6.89 -7.25 -9.58
N THR A 370 -6.44 -8.41 -9.11
CA THR A 370 -6.65 -8.88 -7.74
C THR A 370 -5.35 -8.88 -6.94
N SER A 371 -5.39 -8.25 -5.76
CA SER A 371 -4.30 -8.20 -4.81
C SER A 371 -4.68 -8.83 -3.47
N GLN A 372 -3.66 -9.29 -2.74
CA GLN A 372 -3.79 -9.56 -1.31
C GLN A 372 -3.82 -8.25 -0.51
N VAL A 373 -4.55 -8.22 0.59
CA VAL A 373 -4.62 -7.12 1.56
C VAL A 373 -3.21 -6.63 1.92
N ASN A 374 -3.02 -5.32 2.02
CA ASN A 374 -1.74 -4.68 2.37
C ASN A 374 -0.54 -4.96 1.43
N THR A 375 -0.76 -5.51 0.22
CA THR A 375 0.32 -5.73 -0.77
C THR A 375 0.25 -4.80 -1.98
N GLY A 376 -0.95 -4.41 -2.41
CA GLY A 376 -1.14 -3.51 -3.56
C GLY A 376 -0.79 -4.13 -4.90
N GLY A 377 -0.26 -3.35 -5.83
CA GLY A 377 -0.03 -3.74 -7.21
C GLY A 377 0.47 -2.59 -8.08
N THR A 378 0.33 -2.69 -9.40
CA THR A 378 0.79 -1.68 -10.36
C THR A 378 -0.34 -1.25 -11.29
N PHE A 379 -0.58 0.05 -11.39
CA PHE A 379 -1.37 0.64 -12.47
C PHE A 379 -0.51 0.84 -13.70
N THR A 380 -1.06 0.54 -14.87
CA THR A 380 -0.44 0.83 -16.18
C THR A 380 -1.44 1.56 -17.06
N PHE A 381 -0.95 2.48 -17.89
CA PHE A 381 -1.76 3.28 -18.82
C PHE A 381 -0.83 3.89 -19.89
N ASN A 382 -1.38 4.38 -21.00
CA ASN A 382 -0.65 5.23 -21.93
C ASN A 382 -1.02 6.70 -21.72
N SER A 383 -0.05 7.59 -21.88
CA SER A 383 -0.24 9.05 -21.91
C SER A 383 0.19 9.62 -23.27
N SER A 384 -0.55 10.58 -23.83
CA SER A 384 -0.10 11.34 -25.01
C SER A 384 0.96 12.40 -24.71
N ILE A 385 1.20 12.70 -23.43
CA ILE A 385 2.04 13.81 -22.96
C ILE A 385 3.07 13.38 -21.91
N ALA A 386 4.14 14.17 -21.80
CA ALA A 386 4.82 14.36 -20.51
C ALA A 386 4.03 15.39 -19.70
N GLY A 387 3.88 15.20 -18.40
CA GLY A 387 2.98 15.98 -17.55
C GLY A 387 2.78 15.31 -16.19
N ASN A 388 1.67 15.55 -15.52
CA ASN A 388 1.35 14.86 -14.25
C ASN A 388 0.21 13.85 -14.44
N TYR A 389 0.14 12.87 -13.55
CA TYR A 389 -1.01 11.98 -13.42
C TYR A 389 -1.67 12.10 -12.04
N GLU A 390 -2.96 11.79 -11.99
CA GLU A 390 -3.69 11.54 -10.76
C GLU A 390 -4.49 10.23 -10.92
N ILE A 391 -4.30 9.30 -9.98
CA ILE A 391 -5.08 8.06 -9.85
C ILE A 391 -5.74 8.07 -8.48
N VAL A 392 -7.07 7.92 -8.43
CA VAL A 392 -7.85 7.84 -7.19
C VAL A 392 -8.56 6.49 -7.12
N ILE A 393 -8.22 5.69 -6.11
CA ILE A 393 -8.96 4.49 -5.71
C ILE A 393 -10.01 4.92 -4.68
N SER A 394 -11.30 4.76 -5.02
CA SER A 394 -12.41 5.08 -4.12
C SER A 394 -12.74 3.90 -3.22
N ARG A 395 -12.87 4.11 -1.90
CA ARG A 395 -13.27 3.04 -0.96
C ARG A 395 -14.78 2.81 -0.91
N ASP A 396 -15.60 3.84 -1.07
CA ASP A 396 -17.07 3.74 -1.08
C ASP A 396 -17.67 3.57 -2.48
N GLY A 397 -16.87 3.80 -3.53
CA GLY A 397 -17.24 3.72 -4.93
C GLY A 397 -17.99 4.94 -5.49
N VAL A 398 -18.22 5.96 -4.66
CA VAL A 398 -19.00 7.15 -5.01
C VAL A 398 -18.15 8.42 -4.86
N ASN A 399 -17.41 8.52 -3.76
CA ASN A 399 -16.54 9.64 -3.46
C ASN A 399 -15.14 9.42 -4.04
N PHE A 400 -14.73 10.32 -4.94
CA PHE A 400 -13.40 10.35 -5.57
C PHE A 400 -12.59 11.59 -5.18
N ASP A 401 -12.92 12.22 -4.05
CA ASP A 401 -12.07 13.23 -3.43
C ASP A 401 -10.69 12.61 -3.13
N PRO A 402 -9.59 13.11 -3.73
CA PRO A 402 -8.24 12.58 -3.50
C PRO A 402 -7.73 12.86 -2.08
N THR A 403 -8.38 13.76 -1.34
CA THR A 403 -8.03 14.17 0.04
C THR A 403 -8.84 13.42 1.10
N ASN A 404 -9.83 12.62 0.70
CA ASN A 404 -10.54 11.71 1.62
C ASN A 404 -9.56 10.68 2.20
N SER A 405 -9.50 10.61 3.54
CA SER A 405 -8.60 9.76 4.30
C SER A 405 -8.79 8.25 4.06
N GLN A 406 -9.97 7.85 3.59
CA GLN A 406 -10.34 6.47 3.27
C GLN A 406 -10.02 6.05 1.82
N ASN A 407 -9.89 7.01 0.91
CA ASN A 407 -9.49 6.78 -0.47
C ASN A 407 -7.98 6.58 -0.56
N ARG A 408 -7.47 6.22 -1.74
CA ARG A 408 -6.05 6.40 -2.06
C ARG A 408 -5.88 7.31 -3.26
N VAL A 409 -5.09 8.37 -3.12
CA VAL A 409 -4.52 9.11 -4.26
C VAL A 409 -3.10 8.65 -4.55
N LEU A 410 -2.76 8.58 -5.84
CA LEU A 410 -1.41 8.45 -6.36
C LEU A 410 -1.21 9.58 -7.38
N ARG A 411 -0.16 10.38 -7.19
CA ARG A 411 0.22 11.49 -8.05
C ARG A 411 1.71 11.40 -8.36
N GLY A 412 2.11 11.95 -9.50
CA GLY A 412 3.50 11.98 -9.91
C GLY A 412 3.67 12.57 -11.31
N ILE A 413 4.93 12.70 -11.72
CA ILE A 413 5.32 13.20 -13.04
C ILE A 413 5.54 12.05 -14.03
N MET A 414 5.21 12.29 -15.29
CA MET A 414 5.56 11.47 -16.45
C MET A 414 6.59 12.25 -17.27
N LEU A 415 7.81 11.74 -17.37
CA LEU A 415 8.90 12.42 -18.05
C LEU A 415 8.81 12.32 -19.59
N SER A 416 7.99 11.42 -20.11
CA SER A 416 7.76 11.22 -21.54
C SER A 416 6.33 10.72 -21.81
N PRO A 417 5.76 11.00 -23.01
CA PRO A 417 4.61 10.27 -23.52
C PRO A 417 4.85 8.75 -23.60
N GLY A 418 3.78 7.99 -23.81
CA GLY A 418 3.78 6.54 -23.94
C GLY A 418 3.35 5.82 -22.67
N ALA A 419 3.72 4.54 -22.56
CA ALA A 419 3.33 3.66 -21.47
C ALA A 419 3.95 4.09 -20.12
N GLN A 420 3.12 4.16 -19.10
CA GLN A 420 3.47 4.51 -17.72
C GLN A 420 3.16 3.34 -16.78
N ALA A 421 3.87 3.28 -15.66
CA ALA A 421 3.64 2.32 -14.58
C ALA A 421 3.71 3.01 -13.21
N VAL A 422 2.69 2.82 -12.38
CA VAL A 422 2.55 3.46 -11.06
C VAL A 422 2.25 2.40 -10.01
N THR A 423 3.19 2.20 -9.08
CA THR A 423 3.04 1.23 -8.00
C THR A 423 2.15 1.75 -6.87
N TRP A 424 1.31 0.88 -6.34
CA TRP A 424 0.50 1.09 -5.14
C TRP A 424 0.86 0.05 -4.08
N ASN A 425 0.90 0.45 -2.81
CA ASN A 425 1.27 -0.37 -1.66
C ASN A 425 0.09 -1.06 -0.94
N GLY A 426 -1.13 -0.98 -1.48
CA GLY A 426 -2.32 -1.61 -0.90
C GLY A 426 -2.95 -0.84 0.27
N LYS A 427 -2.54 0.42 0.50
CA LYS A 427 -3.01 1.27 1.62
C LYS A 427 -3.78 2.50 1.14
N ASP A 428 -4.58 3.06 2.03
CA ASP A 428 -5.27 4.34 1.85
C ASP A 428 -4.38 5.56 2.14
N ASN A 429 -4.98 6.75 2.06
CA ASN A 429 -4.35 8.03 2.38
C ASN A 429 -3.96 8.14 3.87
N SER A 430 -4.59 7.37 4.75
CA SER A 430 -4.23 7.27 6.17
C SER A 430 -3.14 6.22 6.46
N GLY A 431 -2.62 5.54 5.44
CA GLY A 431 -1.65 4.45 5.58
C GLY A 431 -2.26 3.14 6.12
N THR A 432 -3.59 3.04 6.20
CA THR A 432 -4.31 1.83 6.60
C THR A 432 -4.54 0.93 5.38
N PRO A 433 -4.38 -0.41 5.49
CA PRO A 433 -4.67 -1.30 4.36
C PRO A 433 -6.08 -1.10 3.80
N PHE A 434 -6.23 -1.21 2.48
CA PHE A 434 -7.56 -1.33 1.89
C PHE A 434 -8.24 -2.62 2.38
N PRO A 435 -9.51 -2.56 2.82
CA PRO A 435 -10.22 -3.73 3.29
C PRO A 435 -10.50 -4.73 2.15
N ILE A 436 -10.81 -5.97 2.54
CA ILE A 436 -11.23 -7.03 1.62
C ILE A 436 -12.52 -6.60 0.92
N GLY A 437 -12.55 -6.67 -0.41
CA GLY A 437 -13.68 -6.23 -1.22
C GLY A 437 -13.41 -6.36 -2.72
N ALA A 438 -14.47 -6.40 -3.51
CA ALA A 438 -14.41 -6.56 -4.96
C ALA A 438 -14.85 -5.28 -5.69
N ASN A 439 -14.29 -5.06 -6.88
CA ASN A 439 -14.61 -3.96 -7.77
C ASN A 439 -14.47 -2.55 -7.16
N TYR A 440 -13.45 -2.31 -6.33
CA TYR A 440 -13.09 -0.95 -5.92
C TYR A 440 -12.82 -0.11 -7.17
N PRO A 441 -13.62 0.94 -7.46
CA PRO A 441 -13.49 1.66 -8.70
C PRO A 441 -12.37 2.68 -8.60
N VAL A 442 -11.64 2.80 -9.70
CA VAL A 442 -10.49 3.68 -9.85
C VAL A 442 -10.80 4.68 -10.95
N ARG A 443 -10.50 5.96 -10.69
CA ARG A 443 -10.46 7.02 -11.70
C ARG A 443 -9.01 7.43 -11.92
N ALA A 444 -8.62 7.60 -13.17
CA ALA A 444 -7.34 8.19 -13.51
C ALA A 444 -7.47 9.27 -14.58
N LYS A 445 -6.59 10.25 -14.54
CA LYS A 445 -6.46 11.33 -15.53
C LYS A 445 -4.99 11.77 -15.61
N VAL A 446 -4.62 12.34 -16.75
CA VAL A 446 -3.35 13.05 -16.94
C VAL A 446 -3.62 14.53 -17.16
N HIS A 447 -2.67 15.38 -16.77
CA HIS A 447 -2.79 16.83 -16.82
C HIS A 447 -1.75 17.43 -17.78
N SER A 448 -2.23 18.26 -18.72
CA SER A 448 -1.42 19.22 -19.47
C SER A 448 -1.68 20.64 -18.93
N GLY A 449 -0.85 21.60 -19.33
CA GLY A 449 -0.96 22.98 -18.89
C GLY A 449 -0.87 23.15 -17.38
N GLU A 450 -0.31 22.17 -16.66
CA GLU A 450 -0.30 22.21 -15.20
C GLU A 450 0.67 23.28 -14.73
N TYR A 451 0.09 24.35 -14.20
CA TYR A 451 0.78 25.54 -13.75
C TYR A 451 0.52 25.70 -12.25
N HIS A 452 1.56 25.49 -11.46
CA HIS A 452 1.60 25.87 -10.06
C HIS A 452 2.19 27.29 -9.92
N PHE A 453 1.67 28.05 -8.96
CA PHE A 453 2.10 29.40 -8.62
C PHE A 453 2.71 29.46 -7.21
N PRO A 454 3.94 28.95 -7.01
CA PRO A 454 4.70 29.21 -5.80
C PRO A 454 4.85 30.71 -5.53
N LEU A 455 4.42 31.10 -4.35
CA LEU A 455 4.55 32.43 -3.79
C LEU A 455 5.22 32.33 -2.41
N LEU A 456 6.48 32.75 -2.33
CA LEU A 456 7.33 32.57 -1.16
C LEU A 456 7.39 33.86 -0.33
N ASP A 457 7.08 33.74 0.95
CA ASP A 457 6.93 34.83 1.91
C ASP A 457 5.96 35.90 1.38
N ALA A 458 4.68 35.51 1.36
CA ALA A 458 3.59 36.27 0.77
C ALA A 458 2.93 37.26 1.74
N GLU A 459 3.12 37.00 3.03
CA GLU A 459 2.49 37.60 4.21
C GLU A 459 0.95 37.70 4.16
N ASN A 460 0.39 38.57 3.32
CA ASN A 460 -1.04 38.86 3.28
C ASN A 460 -1.62 38.85 1.86
N ASN A 461 -2.90 38.50 1.77
CA ASN A 461 -3.74 38.65 0.58
C ASN A 461 -5.14 39.10 1.03
N PHE A 462 -5.22 40.29 1.65
CA PHE A 462 -6.41 40.70 2.38
C PHE A 462 -7.63 40.96 1.48
N TYR A 463 -7.44 41.16 0.18
CA TYR A 463 -8.52 41.43 -0.78
C TYR A 463 -8.94 40.21 -1.62
N GLY A 464 -8.23 39.09 -1.50
CA GLY A 464 -8.50 37.86 -2.25
C GLY A 464 -7.96 37.89 -3.68
N GLY A 465 -7.49 36.74 -4.14
CA GLY A 465 -6.71 36.55 -5.35
C GLY A 465 -5.64 35.46 -5.16
N PRO A 466 -4.69 35.32 -6.10
CA PRO A 466 -4.72 35.94 -7.42
C PRO A 466 -5.81 35.33 -8.30
N THR A 467 -6.25 36.02 -9.35
CA THR A 467 -7.15 35.43 -10.36
C THR A 467 -6.33 34.83 -11.48
N PHE A 468 -6.53 33.52 -11.72
CA PHE A 468 -6.03 32.78 -12.86
C PHE A 468 -7.05 32.85 -13.98
N GLU A 469 -6.58 32.88 -15.22
CA GLU A 469 -7.41 32.87 -16.41
C GLU A 469 -6.66 32.21 -17.56
N LEU A 470 -7.15 31.05 -18.01
CA LEU A 470 -6.68 30.42 -19.24
C LEU A 470 -7.05 31.28 -20.46
N LEU A 471 -6.06 31.57 -21.30
CA LEU A 471 -6.19 32.45 -22.48
C LEU A 471 -6.32 31.69 -23.81
N ASN A 472 -5.91 30.43 -23.87
CA ASN A 472 -5.95 29.60 -25.08
C ASN A 472 -6.38 28.15 -24.78
N GLY A 473 -6.86 27.45 -25.82
CA GLY A 473 -7.39 26.08 -25.67
C GLY A 473 -8.87 26.04 -25.25
N ILE A 474 -9.32 24.87 -24.80
CA ILE A 474 -10.70 24.65 -24.31
C ILE A 474 -10.72 24.90 -22.79
N HIS A 475 -11.85 25.38 -22.29
CA HIS A 475 -12.02 25.74 -20.87
C HIS A 475 -12.23 24.49 -20.00
N PRO A 476 -11.36 24.16 -19.03
CA PRO A 476 -11.58 23.04 -18.12
C PRO A 476 -12.85 23.27 -17.30
N TYR A 477 -13.71 22.25 -17.22
CA TYR A 477 -15.00 22.28 -16.52
C TYR A 477 -15.94 23.45 -16.88
N GLY A 478 -15.75 24.08 -18.06
CA GLY A 478 -16.60 25.18 -18.53
C GLY A 478 -16.23 26.58 -18.04
N SER A 479 -15.07 26.76 -17.40
CA SER A 479 -14.53 28.09 -17.04
C SER A 479 -13.03 28.19 -17.34
N ASN A 480 -12.53 29.37 -17.71
CA ASN A 480 -11.08 29.63 -17.78
C ASN A 480 -10.47 29.99 -16.41
N THR A 481 -11.27 30.28 -15.39
CA THR A 481 -10.78 30.84 -14.12
C THR A 481 -10.69 29.82 -12.97
N ILE A 482 -10.71 28.52 -13.28
CA ILE A 482 -10.57 27.45 -12.29
C ILE A 482 -9.14 27.44 -11.74
N ALA A 483 -9.02 27.49 -10.41
CA ALA A 483 -7.79 27.26 -9.69
C ALA A 483 -8.04 26.40 -8.45
N TYR A 484 -6.96 25.82 -7.94
CA TYR A 484 -6.93 24.90 -6.82
C TYR A 484 -5.91 25.39 -5.77
N PHE A 485 -6.17 25.08 -4.50
CA PHE A 485 -5.27 25.32 -3.39
C PHE A 485 -5.62 24.37 -2.22
N ASP A 486 -4.64 24.06 -1.37
CA ASP A 486 -4.87 23.30 -0.14
C ASP A 486 -3.96 23.81 0.99
N ASP A 487 -4.55 24.65 1.86
CA ASP A 487 -3.88 25.31 2.98
C ASP A 487 -3.80 24.41 4.23
N ARG A 488 -4.22 23.13 4.13
CA ARG A 488 -4.31 22.21 5.27
C ARG A 488 -2.99 21.52 5.56
N GLY A 489 -2.81 21.10 6.82
CA GLY A 489 -1.75 20.19 7.22
C GLY A 489 -1.92 18.78 6.63
N TYR A 490 -0.80 18.10 6.44
CA TYR A 490 -0.67 16.83 5.71
C TYR A 490 0.40 15.93 6.36
N VAL A 491 0.54 14.71 5.84
CA VAL A 491 1.63 13.78 6.18
C VAL A 491 2.45 13.56 4.92
N THR A 492 3.76 13.79 5.01
CA THR A 492 4.68 13.58 3.88
C THR A 492 4.86 12.09 3.55
N THR A 493 5.40 11.79 2.37
CA THR A 493 5.77 10.42 1.96
C THR A 493 6.77 9.75 2.93
N SER A 494 7.58 10.50 3.67
CA SER A 494 8.45 10.01 4.75
C SER A 494 7.72 9.72 6.08
N GLY A 495 6.41 9.98 6.16
CA GLY A 495 5.59 9.75 7.35
C GLY A 495 5.65 10.88 8.39
N VAL A 496 6.14 12.08 8.03
CA VAL A 496 6.23 13.22 8.94
C VAL A 496 5.02 14.14 8.76
N THR A 497 4.35 14.47 9.86
CA THR A 497 3.20 15.40 9.86
C THR A 497 3.68 16.84 9.78
N VAL A 498 3.09 17.63 8.87
CA VAL A 498 3.25 19.08 8.78
C VAL A 498 1.95 19.75 9.24
N GLY A 499 2.02 20.56 10.30
CA GLY A 499 0.84 21.13 10.95
C GLY A 499 -0.07 20.07 11.58
N THR A 500 -1.39 20.23 11.45
CA THR A 500 -2.39 19.27 11.90
C THR A 500 -3.18 18.76 10.70
N VAL A 501 -3.21 17.44 10.48
CA VAL A 501 -3.81 16.83 9.29
C VAL A 501 -5.27 17.27 9.10
N GLY A 502 -5.60 17.78 7.91
CA GLY A 502 -6.94 18.24 7.55
C GLY A 502 -7.39 19.56 8.18
N SER A 503 -6.58 20.18 9.05
CA SER A 503 -6.78 21.53 9.60
C SER A 503 -5.89 22.54 8.89
N VAL A 504 -6.31 23.80 8.77
CA VAL A 504 -5.49 24.85 8.15
C VAL A 504 -4.14 25.02 8.87
N LEU A 505 -3.09 25.29 8.10
CA LEU A 505 -1.73 25.55 8.61
C LEU A 505 -1.69 26.81 9.50
N CYS A 506 -0.63 26.92 10.30
CA CYS A 506 -0.51 27.99 11.29
C CYS A 506 -0.26 29.38 10.68
N GLY A 507 -0.81 30.43 11.31
CA GLY A 507 -0.54 31.83 10.97
C GLY A 507 -1.78 32.72 11.15
N GLY A 508 -1.56 34.03 11.27
CA GLY A 508 -2.62 35.02 11.46
C GLY A 508 -3.50 35.20 10.22
N GLY A 509 -4.83 35.21 10.41
CA GLY A 509 -5.78 35.45 9.31
C GLY A 509 -5.79 34.34 8.26
N ALA A 510 -5.79 33.07 8.68
CA ALA A 510 -5.79 31.92 7.79
C ALA A 510 -6.97 31.92 6.78
N PRO A 511 -6.77 31.35 5.56
CA PRO A 511 -7.82 31.19 4.55
C PRO A 511 -9.10 30.52 5.03
N ASN A 512 -10.23 30.95 4.48
CA ASN A 512 -11.52 30.29 4.63
C ASN A 512 -12.32 30.39 3.31
N PRO A 513 -12.65 29.27 2.63
CA PRO A 513 -12.30 27.90 2.99
C PRO A 513 -10.77 27.66 2.94
N ALA A 514 -10.31 26.64 3.67
CA ALA A 514 -8.89 26.27 3.77
C ALA A 514 -8.39 25.37 2.62
N PHE A 515 -9.25 25.07 1.65
CA PHE A 515 -8.91 24.35 0.42
C PHE A 515 -10.02 24.57 -0.62
N SER A 516 -9.67 24.44 -1.90
CA SER A 516 -10.64 24.36 -3.01
C SER A 516 -11.30 22.99 -3.09
N ASP A 517 -12.41 22.84 -3.81
CA ASP A 517 -12.91 21.50 -4.20
C ASP A 517 -11.79 20.74 -4.95
N PRO A 518 -11.32 19.58 -4.46
CA PRO A 518 -10.14 18.94 -5.02
C PRO A 518 -10.41 18.18 -6.35
N ILE A 519 -11.67 18.10 -6.77
CA ILE A 519 -12.08 17.51 -8.06
C ILE A 519 -12.28 18.63 -9.09
N PHE A 520 -13.10 19.64 -8.77
CA PHE A 520 -13.56 20.68 -9.70
C PHE A 520 -12.86 22.04 -9.54
N GLY A 521 -12.07 22.21 -8.49
CA GLY A 521 -11.41 23.47 -8.15
C GLY A 521 -12.40 24.52 -7.69
N THR A 522 -12.01 25.78 -7.74
CA THR A 522 -12.92 26.89 -7.49
C THR A 522 -12.63 28.07 -8.43
N ASN A 523 -13.60 28.96 -8.56
CA ASN A 523 -13.46 30.12 -9.43
C ASN A 523 -12.56 31.19 -8.78
N SER A 524 -11.34 31.33 -9.28
CA SER A 524 -10.37 32.31 -8.81
C SER A 524 -10.72 33.77 -9.12
N SER A 525 -11.73 34.03 -9.96
CA SER A 525 -12.29 35.38 -10.17
C SER A 525 -13.28 35.81 -9.08
N ALA A 526 -13.63 34.93 -8.14
CA ALA A 526 -14.48 35.28 -7.01
C ALA A 526 -13.83 36.37 -6.13
N THR A 527 -14.66 37.22 -5.52
CA THR A 527 -14.21 38.36 -4.70
C THR A 527 -13.41 37.92 -3.48
N LEU A 528 -13.74 36.77 -2.87
CA LEU A 528 -13.11 36.26 -1.65
C LEU A 528 -12.16 35.06 -1.88
N PHE A 529 -11.79 34.77 -3.14
CA PHE A 529 -10.90 33.64 -3.46
C PHE A 529 -9.59 33.73 -2.67
N ARG A 530 -9.26 32.68 -1.91
CA ARG A 530 -8.05 32.50 -1.10
C ARG A 530 -7.55 33.78 -0.39
N LYS A 531 -8.46 34.55 0.21
CA LYS A 531 -8.11 35.68 1.06
C LYS A 531 -7.39 35.20 2.33
N PHE A 532 -6.30 35.86 2.71
CA PHE A 532 -5.59 35.60 3.97
C PHE A 532 -4.85 36.81 4.54
N GLY A 533 -4.34 36.67 5.76
CA GLY A 533 -3.55 37.68 6.47
C GLY A 533 -4.37 38.88 6.96
N ALA A 534 -3.65 39.98 7.20
CA ALA A 534 -4.18 41.26 7.67
C ALA A 534 -4.08 42.33 6.58
N ALA A 535 -4.73 43.48 6.78
CA ALA A 535 -4.65 44.61 5.85
C ALA A 535 -3.34 45.43 5.97
N ASN A 536 -2.57 45.22 7.04
CA ASN A 536 -1.28 45.86 7.34
C ASN A 536 -0.47 44.95 8.27
N GLY A 537 0.87 45.08 8.26
CA GLY A 537 1.77 44.24 9.04
C GLY A 537 1.78 42.78 8.57
N GLY A 538 2.17 41.85 9.44
CA GLY A 538 2.09 40.41 9.15
C GLY A 538 3.43 39.72 8.89
N ASN A 539 4.48 40.46 8.50
CA ASN A 539 5.84 39.90 8.51
C ASN A 539 6.35 39.81 9.95
N ALA A 540 6.47 38.59 10.48
CA ALA A 540 7.18 38.30 11.73
C ALA A 540 8.51 37.57 11.48
N ASN A 541 8.74 37.10 10.24
CA ASN A 541 9.91 36.36 9.82
C ASN A 541 10.23 35.16 10.75
N THR A 542 9.19 34.60 11.36
CA THR A 542 9.31 33.51 12.35
C THR A 542 8.08 32.62 12.24
N LYS A 543 8.33 31.33 12.00
CA LYS A 543 7.31 30.28 11.85
C LYS A 543 6.11 30.45 12.79
N CYS A 544 4.92 30.44 12.19
CA CYS A 544 3.61 30.55 12.86
C CYS A 544 3.29 31.89 13.58
N ASN A 545 4.20 32.85 13.67
CA ASN A 545 3.99 34.08 14.45
C ASN A 545 3.44 35.27 13.63
N GLY A 546 3.68 35.30 12.32
CA GLY A 546 3.15 36.32 11.42
C GLY A 546 1.76 36.00 10.85
N SER A 547 1.41 36.72 9.78
CA SER A 547 0.25 36.43 8.94
C SER A 547 0.36 35.06 8.25
N PHE A 548 -0.73 34.57 7.67
CA PHE A 548 -0.75 33.24 7.05
C PHE A 548 0.35 33.02 6.00
N GLY A 549 0.68 34.02 5.17
CA GLY A 549 1.75 33.90 4.17
C GLY A 549 3.18 34.09 4.70
N ASP A 550 3.36 34.49 5.96
CA ASP A 550 4.67 34.67 6.61
C ASP A 550 5.36 33.30 6.76
N THR A 551 6.63 33.23 6.37
CA THR A 551 7.48 32.02 6.44
C THR A 551 6.96 30.80 5.65
N LYS A 552 6.15 31.01 4.61
CA LYS A 552 5.59 29.93 3.78
C LYS A 552 5.87 30.09 2.30
N GLY A 553 6.01 28.94 1.63
CA GLY A 553 5.72 28.84 0.21
C GLY A 553 4.24 28.50 0.06
N LEU A 554 3.45 29.45 -0.42
CA LEU A 554 2.05 29.23 -0.76
C LEU A 554 1.94 28.76 -2.20
N ASP A 555 1.10 27.76 -2.47
CA ASP A 555 0.88 27.24 -3.82
C ASP A 555 -0.58 27.37 -4.25
N THR A 556 -0.80 27.86 -5.47
CA THR A 556 -2.11 27.88 -6.12
C THR A 556 -1.92 27.38 -7.54
N TRP A 557 -2.68 26.38 -7.97
CA TRP A 557 -2.43 25.72 -9.25
C TRP A 557 -3.66 25.62 -10.13
N THR A 558 -3.42 25.34 -11.41
CA THR A 558 -4.45 25.09 -12.43
C THR A 558 -3.90 24.12 -13.47
N PHE A 559 -4.76 23.39 -14.16
CA PHE A 559 -4.37 22.43 -15.19
C PHE A 559 -5.51 22.20 -16.18
N PHE A 560 -5.19 21.60 -17.32
CA PHE A 560 -6.15 21.03 -18.26
C PHE A 560 -6.11 19.49 -18.14
N PRO A 561 -7.20 18.82 -17.72
CA PRO A 561 -7.22 17.37 -17.54
C PRO A 561 -7.63 16.62 -18.82
N SER A 562 -7.22 15.35 -18.92
CA SER A 562 -7.73 14.39 -19.91
C SER A 562 -9.19 13.98 -19.64
N SER A 563 -9.74 13.11 -20.50
CA SER A 563 -10.84 12.24 -20.08
C SER A 563 -10.47 11.47 -18.80
N THR A 564 -11.47 11.18 -17.99
CA THR A 564 -11.33 10.29 -16.84
C THR A 564 -11.42 8.84 -17.31
N GLU A 565 -10.31 8.12 -17.23
CA GLU A 565 -10.28 6.68 -17.48
C GLU A 565 -10.67 5.90 -16.23
N LEU A 566 -11.28 4.72 -16.43
CA LEU A 566 -11.85 3.90 -15.37
C LEU A 566 -11.27 2.49 -15.38
N THR A 567 -10.97 1.97 -14.19
CA THR A 567 -10.68 0.55 -13.98
C THR A 567 -11.21 0.11 -12.62
N THR A 568 -11.13 -1.18 -12.30
CA THR A 568 -11.50 -1.70 -10.97
C THR A 568 -10.41 -2.63 -10.43
N LEU A 569 -10.32 -2.74 -9.11
CA LEU A 569 -9.44 -3.70 -8.45
C LEU A 569 -10.18 -4.48 -7.36
N ASN A 570 -9.66 -5.66 -7.05
CA ASN A 570 -10.14 -6.52 -5.96
C ASN A 570 -9.07 -6.65 -4.88
N ILE A 571 -9.49 -6.57 -3.62
CA ILE A 571 -8.66 -6.91 -2.46
C ILE A 571 -9.21 -8.18 -1.84
N THR A 572 -8.33 -9.14 -1.68
CA THR A 572 -8.58 -10.46 -1.08
C THR A 572 -7.61 -10.69 0.07
N ALA A 573 -7.83 -11.72 0.86
CA ALA A 573 -6.89 -12.14 1.91
C ALA A 573 -6.50 -13.61 1.73
N LYS A 574 -5.60 -14.08 2.59
CA LYS A 574 -5.32 -15.51 2.75
C LYS A 574 -5.88 -16.06 4.06
N ILE A 575 -6.17 -17.35 4.04
CA ILE A 575 -6.44 -18.15 5.24
C ILE A 575 -5.39 -19.26 5.30
N SER A 576 -4.73 -19.43 6.44
CA SER A 576 -3.66 -20.43 6.60
C SER A 576 -3.62 -21.05 7.98
N GLY A 577 -3.07 -22.26 8.05
CA GLY A 577 -2.85 -23.00 9.28
C GLY A 577 -1.81 -24.10 9.08
N THR A 578 -1.67 -24.94 10.08
CA THR A 578 -0.66 -26.01 10.11
C THR A 578 -1.29 -27.31 10.58
N LEU A 579 -0.97 -28.41 9.90
CA LEU A 579 -1.26 -29.77 10.34
C LEU A 579 -0.09 -30.27 11.19
N TYR A 580 -0.38 -30.84 12.36
CA TYR A 580 0.64 -31.20 13.33
C TYR A 580 0.28 -32.47 14.10
N ARG A 581 1.29 -33.08 14.72
CA ARG A 581 1.11 -34.15 15.70
C ARG A 581 0.73 -33.53 17.04
N ASP A 582 -0.54 -33.62 17.42
CA ASP A 582 -0.94 -33.34 18.80
C ASP A 582 -0.25 -34.38 19.70
N SER A 583 0.61 -33.87 20.57
CA SER A 583 1.59 -34.69 21.29
C SER A 583 1.31 -34.79 22.78
N ASP A 584 0.50 -33.89 23.33
CA ASP A 584 0.03 -33.89 24.71
C ASP A 584 -1.51 -33.95 24.85
N GLY A 585 -2.24 -33.95 23.72
CA GLY A 585 -3.69 -34.15 23.63
C GLY A 585 -4.50 -32.89 23.97
N ASN A 586 -4.01 -31.71 23.58
CA ASN A 586 -4.54 -30.42 24.04
C ASN A 586 -5.27 -29.59 22.95
N ASP A 587 -5.34 -30.07 21.70
CA ASP A 587 -5.91 -29.43 20.50
C ASP A 587 -5.24 -28.09 20.09
N GLN A 588 -4.07 -27.73 20.63
CA GLN A 588 -3.35 -26.47 20.39
C GLN A 588 -1.89 -26.67 19.98
N LEU A 589 -1.52 -26.05 18.85
CA LEU A 589 -0.17 -26.11 18.29
C LEU A 589 0.92 -25.57 19.23
N GLY A 590 1.64 -26.47 19.88
CA GLY A 590 2.82 -26.20 20.67
C GLY A 590 4.10 -25.99 19.85
N SER A 591 5.11 -25.38 20.48
CA SER A 591 6.41 -25.12 19.85
C SER A 591 7.27 -26.39 19.70
N SER A 592 7.05 -27.40 20.54
CA SER A 592 7.75 -28.70 20.51
C SER A 592 7.09 -29.73 19.59
N GLU A 593 5.93 -29.43 19.01
CA GLU A 593 5.13 -30.42 18.30
C GLU A 593 5.58 -30.62 16.84
N PRO A 594 5.82 -31.87 16.41
CA PRO A 594 6.14 -32.18 15.02
C PRO A 594 5.03 -31.74 14.06
N LYS A 595 5.41 -31.24 12.89
CA LYS A 595 4.46 -30.92 11.82
C LYS A 595 4.21 -32.15 10.94
N LEU A 596 3.03 -32.25 10.34
CA LEU A 596 2.72 -33.31 9.38
C LEU A 596 3.41 -33.06 8.03
N PRO A 597 3.63 -34.10 7.20
CA PRO A 597 4.32 -33.96 5.93
C PRO A 597 3.54 -33.12 4.90
N ALA A 598 4.23 -32.82 3.80
CA ALA A 598 3.67 -32.17 2.62
C ALA A 598 2.59 -33.03 1.92
N ASN A 599 1.90 -32.41 0.97
CA ASN A 599 0.90 -32.99 0.05
C ASN A 599 -0.47 -33.36 0.65
N ILE A 600 -0.66 -33.30 1.96
CA ILE A 600 -1.96 -33.60 2.59
C ILE A 600 -2.99 -32.56 2.16
N THR A 601 -4.10 -33.03 1.59
CA THR A 601 -5.16 -32.18 1.01
C THR A 601 -6.00 -31.47 2.08
N VAL A 602 -6.12 -30.16 1.95
CA VAL A 602 -6.98 -29.29 2.77
C VAL A 602 -7.98 -28.55 1.87
N LYS A 603 -9.24 -28.46 2.29
CA LYS A 603 -10.37 -27.92 1.52
C LYS A 603 -10.97 -26.70 2.23
N LEU A 604 -11.27 -25.65 1.47
CA LEU A 604 -12.03 -24.49 1.91
C LEU A 604 -13.44 -24.59 1.34
N LEU A 605 -14.45 -24.55 2.21
CA LEU A 605 -15.85 -24.75 1.86
C LEU A 605 -16.72 -23.56 2.26
N ASP A 606 -17.85 -23.39 1.57
CA ASP A 606 -18.89 -22.45 1.95
C ASP A 606 -19.73 -22.95 3.15
N THR A 607 -20.69 -22.15 3.59
CA THR A 607 -21.62 -22.53 4.67
C THR A 607 -22.50 -23.75 4.34
N ASN A 608 -22.70 -24.05 3.05
CA ASN A 608 -23.51 -25.15 2.53
C ASN A 608 -22.70 -26.44 2.27
N ASN A 609 -21.40 -26.46 2.58
CA ASN A 609 -20.45 -27.54 2.32
C ASN A 609 -20.07 -27.74 0.83
N ASN A 610 -20.21 -26.71 -0.01
CA ASN A 610 -19.61 -26.72 -1.35
C ASN A 610 -18.12 -26.42 -1.23
N ILE A 611 -17.25 -27.21 -1.88
CA ILE A 611 -15.82 -26.92 -1.97
C ILE A 611 -15.62 -25.71 -2.89
N LEU A 612 -14.99 -24.66 -2.36
CA LEU A 612 -14.63 -23.44 -3.09
C LEU A 612 -13.19 -23.48 -3.59
N GLN A 613 -12.29 -24.00 -2.76
CA GLN A 613 -10.87 -24.18 -3.06
C GLN A 613 -10.32 -25.44 -2.38
N SER A 614 -9.24 -25.98 -2.91
CA SER A 614 -8.41 -27.00 -2.27
C SER A 614 -6.93 -26.62 -2.40
N THR A 615 -6.14 -26.93 -1.39
CA THR A 615 -4.70 -26.72 -1.33
C THR A 615 -4.06 -27.94 -0.65
N THR A 616 -2.73 -28.01 -0.60
CA THR A 616 -2.01 -29.08 0.11
C THR A 616 -1.04 -28.49 1.13
N THR A 617 -0.64 -29.29 2.12
CA THR A 617 0.45 -28.92 3.03
C THR A 617 1.80 -28.83 2.31
N ASP A 618 2.68 -27.95 2.80
CA ASP A 618 4.10 -27.93 2.50
C ASP A 618 4.92 -28.83 3.45
N ALA A 619 6.24 -28.82 3.32
CA ALA A 619 7.14 -29.66 4.12
C ALA A 619 7.14 -29.35 5.62
N ASP A 620 6.66 -28.17 6.02
CA ASP A 620 6.49 -27.75 7.42
C ASP A 620 5.02 -27.92 7.88
N GLY A 621 4.22 -28.69 7.14
CA GLY A 621 2.81 -28.96 7.42
C GLY A 621 1.89 -27.76 7.23
N VAL A 622 2.37 -26.65 6.66
CA VAL A 622 1.61 -25.41 6.50
C VAL A 622 0.77 -25.49 5.23
N TYR A 623 -0.50 -25.06 5.33
CA TYR A 623 -1.40 -24.93 4.18
C TYR A 623 -1.88 -23.48 4.06
N ILE A 624 -2.10 -23.02 2.82
CA ILE A 624 -2.52 -21.64 2.52
C ILE A 624 -3.59 -21.64 1.41
N PHE A 625 -4.70 -20.95 1.68
CA PHE A 625 -5.68 -20.50 0.70
C PHE A 625 -5.44 -19.03 0.38
N THR A 626 -5.29 -18.67 -0.89
CA THR A 626 -5.10 -17.28 -1.35
C THR A 626 -6.27 -16.80 -2.20
N GLY A 627 -6.49 -15.49 -2.28
CA GLY A 627 -7.57 -14.93 -3.10
C GLY A 627 -8.95 -15.06 -2.44
N VAL A 628 -9.00 -15.23 -1.11
CA VAL A 628 -10.25 -15.43 -0.37
C VAL A 628 -10.93 -14.08 -0.12
N VAL A 629 -12.23 -14.01 -0.39
CA VAL A 629 -13.06 -12.80 -0.19
C VAL A 629 -13.66 -12.76 1.21
N ASN A 630 -14.26 -11.63 1.60
CA ASN A 630 -14.96 -11.50 2.88
C ASN A 630 -16.14 -12.49 2.92
N GLY A 631 -16.23 -13.30 3.98
CA GLY A 631 -17.23 -14.34 4.10
C GLY A 631 -17.04 -15.28 5.30
N ASN A 632 -17.99 -16.21 5.43
CA ASN A 632 -17.94 -17.31 6.40
C ASN A 632 -17.63 -18.62 5.67
N TYR A 633 -16.66 -19.35 6.19
CA TYR A 633 -16.09 -20.55 5.58
C TYR A 633 -16.00 -21.69 6.58
N LYS A 634 -15.78 -22.90 6.06
CA LYS A 634 -15.28 -24.04 6.83
C LYS A 634 -14.00 -24.54 6.19
N ILE A 635 -13.02 -24.93 6.99
CA ILE A 635 -11.85 -25.66 6.52
C ILE A 635 -12.01 -27.12 6.94
N GLN A 636 -11.67 -28.04 6.03
CA GLN A 636 -11.62 -29.48 6.29
C GLN A 636 -10.28 -30.03 5.80
N VAL A 637 -9.70 -30.96 6.56
CA VAL A 637 -8.65 -31.85 6.06
C VAL A 637 -9.31 -33.06 5.40
N ASP A 638 -8.76 -33.52 4.29
CA ASP A 638 -9.12 -34.84 3.76
C ASP A 638 -8.50 -35.93 4.62
N THR A 639 -9.24 -36.41 5.62
CA THR A 639 -8.79 -37.47 6.54
C THR A 639 -8.67 -38.84 5.88
N SER A 640 -8.87 -38.95 4.56
CA SER A 640 -8.60 -40.15 3.76
C SER A 640 -7.36 -40.02 2.86
N ASP A 641 -6.66 -38.89 2.93
CA ASP A 641 -5.45 -38.62 2.16
C ASP A 641 -4.31 -39.58 2.54
N PRO A 642 -3.70 -40.30 1.58
CA PRO A 642 -2.68 -41.32 1.85
C PRO A 642 -1.35 -40.74 2.36
N ASP A 643 -1.09 -39.43 2.23
CA ASP A 643 0.10 -38.79 2.77
C ASP A 643 -0.01 -38.51 4.29
N ILE A 644 -1.19 -38.73 4.90
CA ILE A 644 -1.35 -38.74 6.37
C ILE A 644 -0.64 -39.99 6.94
N PRO A 645 0.33 -39.85 7.87
CA PRO A 645 1.07 -40.99 8.38
C PRO A 645 0.19 -42.03 9.10
N ALA A 646 0.49 -43.32 8.91
CA ALA A 646 -0.29 -44.41 9.48
C ALA A 646 -0.34 -44.34 11.03
N GLY A 647 -1.54 -44.48 11.59
CA GLY A 647 -1.79 -44.36 13.04
C GLY A 647 -2.08 -42.92 13.50
N PHE A 648 -2.11 -41.94 12.60
CA PHE A 648 -2.58 -40.60 12.93
C PHE A 648 -4.09 -40.49 12.68
N VAL A 649 -4.81 -39.91 13.64
CA VAL A 649 -6.25 -39.64 13.55
C VAL A 649 -6.45 -38.18 13.91
N LEU A 650 -7.33 -37.48 13.19
CA LEU A 650 -7.62 -36.08 13.48
C LEU A 650 -8.33 -35.98 14.84
N GLY A 651 -7.69 -35.33 15.82
CA GLY A 651 -8.28 -35.03 17.14
C GLY A 651 -9.17 -33.80 17.10
N THR A 652 -8.64 -32.73 16.50
CA THR A 652 -9.37 -31.47 16.29
C THR A 652 -10.64 -31.62 15.42
N PRO A 653 -11.66 -30.75 15.58
CA PRO A 653 -12.87 -30.81 14.76
C PRO A 653 -12.59 -30.58 13.26
N ASN A 654 -12.91 -31.57 12.41
CA ASN A 654 -12.68 -31.43 10.95
C ASN A 654 -13.49 -30.30 10.29
N ASN A 655 -14.52 -29.74 10.94
CA ASN A 655 -15.25 -28.58 10.43
C ASN A 655 -14.80 -27.31 11.14
N LEU A 656 -13.60 -26.81 10.84
CA LEU A 656 -13.08 -25.58 11.43
C LEU A 656 -13.78 -24.36 10.80
N ALA A 657 -14.68 -23.72 11.54
CA ALA A 657 -15.43 -22.55 11.08
C ALA A 657 -14.56 -21.28 11.13
N VAL A 658 -14.51 -20.52 10.04
CA VAL A 658 -13.68 -19.32 9.90
C VAL A 658 -14.47 -18.16 9.32
N THR A 659 -14.44 -17.00 9.98
CA THR A 659 -15.06 -15.75 9.50
C THR A 659 -13.96 -14.79 9.04
N LEU A 660 -13.83 -14.61 7.73
CA LEU A 660 -12.85 -13.71 7.12
C LEU A 660 -13.50 -12.34 6.85
N SER A 661 -13.01 -11.29 7.50
CA SER A 661 -13.63 -9.96 7.47
C SER A 661 -12.74 -8.86 6.88
N THR A 662 -11.56 -8.60 7.47
CA THR A 662 -10.75 -7.40 7.16
C THR A 662 -9.28 -7.65 6.87
N SER A 663 -8.71 -8.79 7.29
CA SER A 663 -7.29 -9.11 7.19
C SER A 663 -7.06 -10.61 7.00
N ASP A 664 -5.83 -10.99 6.65
CA ASP A 664 -5.39 -12.39 6.62
C ASP A 664 -5.69 -13.11 7.94
N ILE A 665 -6.06 -14.39 7.85
CA ILE A 665 -6.29 -15.26 9.01
C ILE A 665 -5.22 -16.36 9.02
N THR A 666 -4.57 -16.53 10.16
CA THR A 666 -3.51 -17.53 10.38
C THR A 666 -3.87 -18.45 11.54
N GLY A 667 -3.07 -19.50 11.77
CA GLY A 667 -3.22 -20.38 12.93
C GLY A 667 -4.47 -21.27 12.91
N GLN A 668 -5.05 -21.52 11.72
CA GLN A 668 -6.20 -22.40 11.56
C GLN A 668 -5.75 -23.87 11.58
N ASN A 669 -5.23 -24.31 12.72
CA ASN A 669 -4.44 -25.52 12.82
C ASN A 669 -5.30 -26.77 13.01
N PHE A 670 -4.76 -27.92 12.59
CA PHE A 670 -5.39 -29.23 12.74
C PHE A 670 -4.45 -30.19 13.47
N GLY A 671 -4.82 -30.55 14.69
CA GLY A 671 -4.10 -31.50 15.54
C GLY A 671 -4.50 -32.92 15.20
N PHE A 672 -3.50 -33.76 14.98
CA PHE A 672 -3.65 -35.21 14.79
C PHE A 672 -3.06 -35.96 15.97
N ASP A 673 -3.91 -36.68 16.68
CA ASP A 673 -3.51 -37.66 17.68
C ASP A 673 -2.79 -38.83 16.99
N LEU A 674 -1.71 -39.29 17.61
CA LEU A 674 -1.22 -40.63 17.32
C LEU A 674 -2.14 -41.63 18.04
N ASN A 675 -3.16 -42.15 17.37
CA ASN A 675 -3.92 -43.31 17.82
C ASN A 675 -3.10 -44.57 17.48
N PRO A 676 -2.34 -45.14 18.43
CA PRO A 676 -1.39 -46.16 18.09
C PRO A 676 -2.12 -47.44 17.71
N LEU A 677 -1.80 -48.00 16.56
CA LEU A 677 -2.27 -49.30 16.11
C LEU A 677 -1.79 -50.40 17.08
N GLY A 678 -2.57 -50.65 18.14
CA GLY A 678 -2.39 -51.76 19.09
C GLY A 678 -1.27 -51.60 20.12
N THR A 679 -1.32 -50.62 21.03
CA THR A 679 -0.38 -50.51 22.18
C THR A 679 -0.67 -51.43 23.37
N GLN A 680 -1.67 -52.32 23.29
CA GLN A 680 -1.94 -53.30 24.34
C GLN A 680 -1.69 -54.71 23.83
N SER A 681 -1.17 -55.55 24.74
CA SER A 681 -1.22 -57.00 24.57
C SER A 681 -2.66 -57.47 24.80
N LYS A 682 -3.19 -58.27 23.86
CA LYS A 682 -4.53 -58.85 23.94
C LYS A 682 -4.40 -60.36 23.77
N LEU A 683 -5.02 -61.11 24.68
CA LEU A 683 -5.08 -62.57 24.65
C LEU A 683 -6.55 -62.99 24.67
N LEU A 684 -6.93 -63.88 23.75
CA LEU A 684 -8.25 -64.52 23.71
C LEU A 684 -8.14 -65.89 24.37
N LEU A 685 -9.19 -66.33 25.09
CA LEU A 685 -9.21 -67.62 25.78
C LEU A 685 -10.47 -68.42 25.43
N VAL A 686 -10.30 -69.70 25.10
CA VAL A 686 -11.41 -70.57 24.67
C VAL A 686 -11.33 -71.91 25.40
N LYS A 687 -12.25 -72.17 26.33
CA LYS A 687 -12.35 -73.44 27.07
C LYS A 687 -13.33 -74.40 26.38
N ARG A 688 -12.94 -75.68 26.25
CA ARG A 688 -13.74 -76.77 25.65
C ARG A 688 -13.52 -78.11 26.35
N ILE A 689 -14.53 -78.97 26.34
CA ILE A 689 -14.39 -80.40 26.65
C ILE A 689 -13.97 -81.12 25.36
N THR A 690 -12.88 -81.87 25.43
CA THR A 690 -12.19 -82.45 24.25
C THR A 690 -12.11 -83.97 24.24
N ALA A 691 -12.26 -84.62 25.40
CA ALA A 691 -12.48 -86.05 25.50
C ALA A 691 -13.29 -86.43 26.76
N ILE A 692 -14.00 -87.56 26.68
CA ILE A 692 -14.64 -88.22 27.82
C ILE A 692 -14.16 -89.67 27.86
N ASN A 693 -13.54 -90.11 28.96
CA ASN A 693 -12.90 -91.43 29.09
C ASN A 693 -11.93 -91.75 27.94
N ASN A 694 -11.16 -90.75 27.49
CA ASN A 694 -10.30 -90.78 26.29
C ASN A 694 -11.03 -91.04 24.95
N SER A 695 -12.36 -91.06 24.92
CA SER A 695 -13.17 -90.99 23.69
C SER A 695 -13.36 -89.55 23.25
N THR A 696 -13.20 -89.29 21.95
CA THR A 696 -13.54 -88.02 21.31
C THR A 696 -14.98 -87.97 20.77
N THR A 697 -15.81 -88.95 21.14
CA THR A 697 -17.25 -88.94 20.84
C THR A 697 -18.08 -89.22 22.08
N SER A 698 -19.22 -88.53 22.20
CA SER A 698 -20.17 -88.62 23.32
C SER A 698 -21.62 -88.55 22.82
N GLN A 699 -22.61 -88.61 23.70
CA GLN A 699 -24.04 -88.48 23.36
C GLN A 699 -24.80 -87.58 24.33
N ARG A 700 -25.73 -86.77 23.79
CA ARG A 700 -26.71 -85.97 24.54
C ARG A 700 -27.90 -86.83 24.99
N ALA A 701 -28.69 -86.31 25.93
CA ALA A 701 -29.87 -86.98 26.48
C ALA A 701 -30.93 -87.39 25.44
N ASN A 702 -30.97 -86.69 24.30
CA ASN A 702 -31.85 -86.93 23.16
C ASN A 702 -31.26 -87.90 22.12
N GLY A 703 -30.12 -88.55 22.40
CA GLY A 703 -29.43 -89.48 21.51
C GLY A 703 -28.55 -88.83 20.44
N THR A 704 -28.47 -87.49 20.38
CA THR A 704 -27.57 -86.79 19.44
C THR A 704 -26.10 -87.06 19.79
N ILE A 705 -25.32 -87.53 18.82
CA ILE A 705 -23.87 -87.70 18.96
C ILE A 705 -23.21 -86.32 19.06
N VAL A 706 -22.30 -86.16 20.02
CA VAL A 706 -21.40 -85.01 20.13
C VAL A 706 -20.02 -85.47 19.67
N ASP A 707 -19.56 -84.90 18.56
CA ASP A 707 -18.19 -85.06 18.05
C ASP A 707 -17.28 -84.02 18.72
N LEU A 708 -16.36 -84.47 19.56
CA LEU A 708 -15.38 -83.61 20.24
C LEU A 708 -14.14 -83.35 19.36
N THR A 709 -14.07 -83.95 18.16
CA THR A 709 -13.10 -83.60 17.11
C THR A 709 -13.61 -82.50 16.16
N ALA A 710 -14.89 -82.17 16.24
CA ALA A 710 -15.44 -80.94 15.69
C ALA A 710 -15.23 -79.77 16.67
N PHE A 711 -15.40 -78.55 16.17
CA PHE A 711 -15.50 -77.34 16.98
C PHE A 711 -16.94 -76.83 16.88
N THR A 712 -17.48 -76.35 17.99
CA THR A 712 -18.75 -75.62 18.03
C THR A 712 -18.49 -74.23 18.56
N ASP A 713 -18.93 -73.23 17.81
CA ASP A 713 -18.91 -71.80 18.16
C ASP A 713 -19.76 -71.55 19.41
N ASP A 714 -19.27 -70.74 20.34
CA ASP A 714 -20.02 -70.35 21.53
C ASP A 714 -20.77 -69.03 21.25
N PRO A 715 -22.12 -69.05 21.15
CA PRO A 715 -22.89 -67.87 20.76
C PRO A 715 -22.84 -66.72 21.78
N ASN A 716 -22.20 -66.91 22.93
CA ASN A 716 -22.08 -65.92 23.99
C ASN A 716 -20.75 -65.14 23.97
N THR A 717 -19.81 -65.49 23.08
CA THR A 717 -18.50 -64.81 22.95
C THR A 717 -18.08 -64.65 21.48
N LEU A 718 -17.05 -63.84 21.24
CA LEU A 718 -16.38 -63.67 19.94
C LEU A 718 -14.89 -64.09 19.99
N ASP A 719 -14.44 -64.65 21.12
CA ASP A 719 -13.05 -65.03 21.33
C ASP A 719 -12.64 -66.24 20.47
N ASP A 720 -13.60 -67.07 20.08
CA ASP A 720 -13.43 -68.37 19.42
C ASP A 720 -13.76 -68.35 17.91
N ASN A 721 -14.53 -67.37 17.44
CA ASN A 721 -14.70 -67.05 16.02
C ASN A 721 -13.70 -66.00 15.48
N HIS A 722 -12.72 -65.57 16.28
CA HIS A 722 -11.70 -64.60 15.85
C HIS A 722 -10.86 -65.09 14.66
N ALA A 723 -10.78 -64.29 13.59
CA ALA A 723 -10.20 -64.70 12.30
C ALA A 723 -8.71 -65.13 12.32
N SER A 724 -7.94 -64.73 13.35
CA SER A 724 -6.53 -65.14 13.51
C SER A 724 -6.32 -66.55 14.10
N TRP A 725 -7.37 -67.29 14.45
CA TRP A 725 -7.21 -68.71 14.84
C TRP A 725 -6.71 -69.55 13.65
N PRO A 726 -5.74 -70.46 13.84
CA PRO A 726 -5.34 -71.35 12.76
C PRO A 726 -6.48 -72.28 12.35
N SER A 727 -6.63 -72.49 11.04
CA SER A 727 -7.72 -73.30 10.49
C SER A 727 -7.77 -74.69 11.11
N ASN A 728 -8.95 -75.10 11.58
CA ASN A 728 -9.20 -76.38 12.26
C ASN A 728 -8.43 -76.61 13.58
N TYR A 729 -7.89 -75.57 14.23
CA TYR A 729 -7.11 -75.72 15.47
C TYR A 729 -7.97 -75.91 16.72
N LEU A 730 -9.03 -75.13 16.88
CA LEU A 730 -9.98 -75.29 17.98
C LEU A 730 -10.73 -76.64 17.82
N LYS A 731 -10.96 -77.32 18.94
CA LYS A 731 -11.64 -78.62 19.04
C LYS A 731 -12.45 -78.71 20.32
N GLY A 732 -13.46 -79.58 20.32
CA GLY A 732 -14.29 -79.87 21.47
C GLY A 732 -15.52 -78.99 21.58
N ALA A 733 -16.35 -79.30 22.56
CA ALA A 733 -17.65 -78.69 22.79
C ALA A 733 -17.72 -77.97 24.14
N ILE A 734 -18.58 -76.94 24.23
CA ILE A 734 -18.97 -76.31 25.50
C ILE A 734 -19.89 -77.24 26.34
N ASP A 735 -20.64 -78.11 25.66
CA ASP A 735 -21.48 -79.14 26.26
C ASP A 735 -21.23 -80.47 25.53
N ALA A 736 -20.64 -81.41 26.26
CA ALA A 736 -20.27 -82.74 25.78
C ALA A 736 -21.32 -83.83 26.07
N GLY A 737 -22.53 -83.48 26.49
CA GLY A 737 -23.64 -84.41 26.72
C GLY A 737 -23.60 -85.15 28.06
N ILE A 738 -24.23 -86.33 28.12
CA ILE A 738 -24.38 -87.08 29.37
C ILE A 738 -23.06 -87.75 29.76
N THR A 739 -22.68 -87.56 31.03
CA THR A 739 -21.57 -88.25 31.69
C THR A 739 -22.10 -89.09 32.86
N LYS A 740 -21.32 -90.07 33.33
CA LYS A 740 -21.66 -90.92 34.49
C LYS A 740 -20.62 -90.70 35.59
N SER A 741 -21.00 -90.86 36.86
CA SER A 741 -20.05 -90.91 37.99
C SER A 741 -18.89 -91.84 37.66
N GLY A 742 -17.67 -91.41 37.98
CA GLY A 742 -16.42 -92.08 37.62
C GLY A 742 -15.87 -91.76 36.21
N SER A 743 -16.60 -91.02 35.35
CA SER A 743 -16.09 -90.63 34.02
C SER A 743 -15.00 -89.57 34.11
N THR A 744 -13.95 -89.72 33.31
CA THR A 744 -12.88 -88.71 33.16
C THR A 744 -13.23 -87.71 32.05
N LEU A 745 -13.19 -86.42 32.33
CA LEU A 745 -13.43 -85.31 31.39
C LEU A 745 -12.10 -84.61 31.11
N GLN A 746 -11.71 -84.46 29.84
CA GLN A 746 -10.54 -83.68 29.45
C GLN A 746 -10.94 -82.28 28.98
N TYR A 747 -10.48 -81.27 29.71
CA TYR A 747 -10.63 -79.87 29.35
C TYR A 747 -9.41 -79.39 28.56
N THR A 748 -9.65 -78.63 27.50
CA THR A 748 -8.64 -77.87 26.76
C THR A 748 -8.99 -76.39 26.85
N ILE A 749 -8.06 -75.55 27.28
CA ILE A 749 -8.13 -74.08 27.23
C ILE A 749 -7.16 -73.62 26.15
N TYR A 750 -7.69 -73.21 25.00
CA TYR A 750 -6.92 -72.58 23.94
C TYR A 750 -6.64 -71.12 24.29
N PHE A 751 -5.50 -70.60 23.82
CA PHE A 751 -5.17 -69.19 23.89
C PHE A 751 -4.62 -68.68 22.55
N LEU A 752 -4.91 -67.42 22.23
CA LEU A 752 -4.43 -66.72 21.02
C LEU A 752 -4.07 -65.27 21.34
N SER A 753 -2.86 -64.86 21.02
CA SER A 753 -2.41 -63.47 21.11
C SER A 753 -2.87 -62.69 19.88
N THR A 754 -3.59 -61.59 20.11
CA THR A 754 -4.19 -60.73 19.07
C THR A 754 -3.85 -59.25 19.25
N GLY A 755 -3.01 -58.92 20.24
CA GLY A 755 -2.54 -57.56 20.50
C GLY A 755 -1.44 -57.10 19.52
N GLY A 756 -1.21 -55.78 19.47
CA GLY A 756 -0.08 -55.21 18.73
C GLY A 756 1.25 -55.32 19.50
N LEU A 757 1.20 -55.41 20.83
CA LEU A 757 2.33 -55.77 21.68
C LEU A 757 2.27 -57.24 22.12
N PRO A 758 3.42 -57.91 22.31
CA PRO A 758 3.46 -59.25 22.88
C PRO A 758 2.87 -59.33 24.28
N ALA A 759 2.12 -60.40 24.58
CA ALA A 759 1.80 -60.74 25.97
C ALA A 759 3.04 -61.37 26.64
N THR A 760 3.30 -61.00 27.90
CA THR A 760 4.39 -61.54 28.73
C THR A 760 3.85 -61.80 30.15
N ASN A 761 4.44 -62.77 30.86
CA ASN A 761 4.06 -63.14 32.24
C ASN A 761 2.56 -63.50 32.40
N VAL A 762 2.03 -64.30 31.48
CA VAL A 762 0.65 -64.80 31.52
C VAL A 762 0.58 -66.09 32.33
N ASN A 763 -0.19 -66.05 33.41
CA ASN A 763 -0.63 -67.22 34.17
C ASN A 763 -2.09 -67.51 33.84
N LEU A 764 -2.43 -68.77 33.57
CA LEU A 764 -3.82 -69.24 33.51
C LEU A 764 -4.15 -69.95 34.81
N CYS A 765 -5.28 -69.59 35.40
CA CYS A 765 -5.93 -70.34 36.46
C CYS A 765 -7.31 -70.77 36.00
N ASP A 766 -7.66 -72.03 36.22
CA ASP A 766 -8.98 -72.57 35.94
C ASP A 766 -9.51 -73.35 37.15
N TRP A 767 -10.72 -73.01 37.57
CA TRP A 767 -11.34 -73.61 38.74
C TRP A 767 -11.89 -75.00 38.39
N ILE A 768 -11.67 -75.98 39.26
CA ILE A 768 -12.18 -77.34 39.11
C ILE A 768 -13.68 -77.35 39.48
N PRO A 769 -14.60 -77.76 38.58
CA PRO A 769 -16.03 -77.74 38.89
C PRO A 769 -16.41 -78.70 40.04
N ASN A 770 -17.38 -78.28 40.86
CA ASN A 770 -17.98 -79.13 41.88
C ASN A 770 -18.43 -80.49 41.31
N ASN A 771 -18.37 -81.52 42.16
CA ASN A 771 -18.62 -82.92 41.78
C ASN A 771 -17.60 -83.49 40.78
N THR A 772 -16.46 -82.83 40.56
CA THR A 772 -15.30 -83.44 39.90
C THR A 772 -14.08 -83.45 40.84
N THR A 773 -13.09 -84.29 40.53
CA THR A 773 -11.76 -84.28 41.17
C THR A 773 -10.71 -84.21 40.08
N TYR A 774 -9.69 -83.38 40.22
CA TYR A 774 -8.54 -83.39 39.29
C TYR A 774 -7.93 -84.80 39.18
N VAL A 775 -7.52 -85.18 37.97
CA VAL A 775 -6.80 -86.44 37.70
C VAL A 775 -5.30 -86.16 37.72
N PRO A 776 -4.54 -86.76 38.66
CA PRO A 776 -3.11 -86.48 38.77
C PRO A 776 -2.32 -86.78 37.48
N ASN A 777 -1.34 -85.93 37.21
CA ASN A 777 -0.44 -85.92 36.05
C ASN A 777 -1.18 -85.84 34.71
N SER A 778 -2.34 -85.18 34.67
CA SER A 778 -3.10 -84.95 33.44
C SER A 778 -2.84 -83.59 32.80
N MET A 779 -2.04 -82.73 33.44
CA MET A 779 -1.69 -81.40 32.93
C MET A 779 -0.68 -81.45 31.77
N SER A 780 -0.95 -80.70 30.71
CA SER A 780 -0.01 -80.47 29.61
C SER A 780 -0.21 -79.10 28.97
N LEU A 781 0.88 -78.50 28.48
CA LEU A 781 0.87 -77.23 27.77
C LEU A 781 1.38 -77.45 26.34
N THR A 782 0.68 -76.90 25.36
CA THR A 782 1.12 -76.86 23.97
C THR A 782 1.27 -75.42 23.50
N ILE A 783 2.43 -75.07 22.96
CA ILE A 783 2.70 -73.76 22.35
C ILE A 783 3.01 -74.00 20.87
N GLY A 784 2.20 -73.41 19.98
CA GLY A 784 2.18 -73.78 18.56
C GLY A 784 1.90 -75.28 18.38
N ASN A 785 2.94 -76.03 18.01
CA ASN A 785 2.90 -77.48 17.78
C ASN A 785 3.77 -78.29 18.78
N ALA A 786 4.40 -77.64 19.77
CA ALA A 786 5.24 -78.31 20.76
C ALA A 786 4.46 -78.54 22.06
N THR A 787 4.31 -79.79 22.48
CA THR A 787 3.59 -80.19 23.69
C THR A 787 4.56 -80.65 24.80
N THR A 788 4.43 -80.05 25.98
CA THR A 788 5.15 -80.40 27.20
C THR A 788 4.16 -80.95 28.23
N ALA A 789 4.46 -82.13 28.80
CA ALA A 789 3.73 -82.64 29.96
C ALA A 789 4.16 -81.87 31.20
N LEU A 790 3.21 -81.39 31.99
CA LEU A 790 3.49 -80.63 33.21
C LEU A 790 3.49 -81.57 34.41
N THR A 791 4.46 -81.41 35.30
CA THR A 791 4.53 -82.21 36.55
C THR A 791 3.61 -81.60 37.59
N ASP A 792 2.73 -82.42 38.18
CA ASP A 792 1.93 -82.02 39.34
C ASP A 792 2.82 -81.67 40.53
N ILE A 793 2.61 -80.50 41.13
CA ILE A 793 3.08 -80.20 42.48
C ILE A 793 1.88 -80.04 43.40
N PRO A 794 1.75 -80.89 44.45
CA PRO A 794 0.78 -80.67 45.51
C PRO A 794 1.32 -79.66 46.53
N ASP A 795 0.64 -78.52 46.65
CA ASP A 795 0.76 -77.52 47.72
C ASP A 795 2.13 -76.81 47.87
N TYR A 796 2.19 -75.55 47.42
CA TYR A 796 3.39 -74.70 47.51
C TYR A 796 3.71 -74.23 48.93
N SER A 797 4.40 -75.07 49.70
CA SER A 797 5.23 -74.57 50.80
C SER A 797 6.43 -73.80 50.20
N ILE A 798 6.44 -72.49 50.40
CA ILE A 798 7.40 -71.55 49.80
C ILE A 798 8.87 -71.92 50.14
N ASP A 799 9.59 -72.52 49.20
CA ASP A 799 11.06 -72.62 49.25
C ASP A 799 11.69 -71.51 48.39
N PRO A 800 12.22 -70.42 49.00
CA PRO A 800 12.85 -69.34 48.27
C PRO A 800 14.18 -69.72 47.58
N ALA A 801 14.68 -70.96 47.74
CA ALA A 801 15.95 -71.41 47.14
C ALA A 801 15.83 -71.99 45.71
N ARG A 802 14.65 -72.02 45.07
CA ARG A 802 14.45 -72.54 43.70
C ARG A 802 13.85 -71.51 42.71
N PRO A 803 14.66 -70.72 41.99
CA PRO A 803 14.15 -69.67 41.12
C PRO A 803 13.61 -70.12 39.74
N ASP A 804 14.00 -71.30 39.25
CA ASP A 804 13.97 -71.66 37.81
C ASP A 804 12.86 -72.62 37.35
N LEU A 805 11.86 -72.87 38.19
CA LEU A 805 10.73 -73.76 37.87
C LEU A 805 9.81 -73.14 36.79
N LYS A 806 10.18 -73.31 35.52
CA LYS A 806 9.61 -72.59 34.36
C LYS A 806 8.54 -73.36 33.56
N ASP A 807 8.37 -74.66 33.81
CA ASP A 807 7.48 -75.56 33.05
C ASP A 807 6.55 -76.37 33.98
N GLN A 808 5.79 -75.71 34.85
CA GLN A 808 4.99 -76.39 35.88
C GLN A 808 3.50 -76.06 35.87
N GLY A 809 2.71 -77.08 36.21
CA GLY A 809 1.29 -76.99 36.48
C GLY A 809 1.07 -77.28 37.96
N GLU A 810 0.31 -76.43 38.64
CA GLU A 810 0.01 -76.55 40.06
C GLU A 810 -1.46 -76.94 40.24
N PHE A 811 -1.72 -77.90 41.12
CA PHE A 811 -3.09 -78.28 41.49
C PHE A 811 -3.34 -77.97 42.97
N PHE A 812 -4.32 -77.10 43.20
CA PHE A 812 -4.81 -76.76 44.53
C PHE A 812 -5.99 -77.67 44.89
N PRO A 813 -5.87 -78.55 45.90
CA PRO A 813 -6.95 -79.45 46.30
C PRO A 813 -8.11 -78.73 47.00
N PRO A 814 -9.26 -79.40 47.14
CA PRO A 814 -10.39 -78.95 47.97
C PRO A 814 -9.97 -78.34 49.31
N GLY A 815 -10.32 -77.07 49.54
CA GLY A 815 -10.03 -76.35 50.78
C GLY A 815 -8.61 -75.79 50.93
N ALA A 816 -7.71 -75.99 49.97
CA ALA A 816 -6.42 -75.28 49.95
C ALA A 816 -6.62 -73.77 49.71
N MET A 817 -5.74 -72.94 50.27
CA MET A 817 -5.76 -71.49 50.01
C MET A 817 -5.18 -71.20 48.62
N VAL A 818 -6.04 -71.20 47.61
CA VAL A 818 -5.69 -70.71 46.27
C VAL A 818 -5.27 -69.23 46.36
N PRO A 819 -4.10 -68.83 45.81
CA PRO A 819 -3.62 -67.46 45.92
C PRO A 819 -4.55 -66.42 45.28
N SER A 820 -5.26 -65.67 46.12
CA SER A 820 -6.08 -64.52 45.69
C SER A 820 -5.28 -63.21 45.68
N GLN A 821 -4.34 -63.03 46.62
CA GLN A 821 -3.32 -61.97 46.64
C GLN A 821 -2.07 -62.42 47.42
N PHE A 822 -0.86 -62.26 46.86
CA PHE A 822 0.41 -62.41 47.59
C PHE A 822 1.07 -61.03 47.85
N PRO A 823 1.94 -60.89 48.87
CA PRO A 823 2.57 -59.62 49.23
C PRO A 823 3.43 -59.02 48.11
N VAL A 824 3.45 -57.69 48.05
CA VAL A 824 4.21 -56.90 47.08
C VAL A 824 5.72 -57.11 47.31
N GLY A 825 6.46 -57.60 46.30
CA GLY A 825 7.93 -57.61 46.34
C GLY A 825 8.68 -58.65 45.50
N THR A 826 8.03 -59.73 45.05
CA THR A 826 8.73 -60.90 44.44
C THR A 826 8.61 -61.02 42.91
N GLY A 827 7.95 -60.08 42.24
CA GLY A 827 7.90 -60.02 40.76
C GLY A 827 7.07 -61.10 40.04
N LYS A 828 6.62 -62.16 40.73
CA LYS A 828 5.76 -63.22 40.16
C LYS A 828 4.32 -63.09 40.69
N ARG A 829 3.36 -62.84 39.80
CA ARG A 829 1.96 -62.51 40.16
C ARG A 829 1.02 -63.65 39.77
N LEU A 830 0.83 -64.60 40.68
CA LEU A 830 -0.20 -65.64 40.57
C LEU A 830 -1.51 -65.10 41.17
N ILE A 831 -2.59 -65.04 40.38
CA ILE A 831 -3.93 -64.63 40.83
C ILE A 831 -4.93 -65.52 40.11
N CYS A 832 -5.71 -66.29 40.88
CA CYS A 832 -6.97 -66.85 40.39
C CYS A 832 -8.08 -65.82 40.57
N PRO A 833 -8.97 -65.60 39.58
CA PRO A 833 -10.10 -64.70 39.76
C PRO A 833 -10.99 -65.23 40.90
N THR A 834 -11.38 -64.35 41.82
CA THR A 834 -12.31 -64.67 42.93
C THR A 834 -13.76 -64.33 42.58
N VAL A 835 -13.97 -63.64 41.47
CA VAL A 835 -15.27 -63.26 40.91
C VAL A 835 -15.34 -63.64 39.43
N ASP A 836 -16.55 -63.89 38.93
CA ASP A 836 -16.83 -64.14 37.52
C ASP A 836 -16.80 -62.85 36.67
N ASP A 837 -17.07 -63.00 35.37
CA ASP A 837 -17.08 -61.91 34.39
C ASP A 837 -18.23 -60.88 34.63
N GLN A 838 -19.10 -61.13 35.61
CA GLN A 838 -20.15 -60.22 36.10
C GLN A 838 -19.87 -59.70 37.52
N GLY A 839 -18.68 -59.98 38.07
CA GLY A 839 -18.25 -59.52 39.39
C GLY A 839 -18.88 -60.27 40.57
N GLN A 840 -19.57 -61.41 40.34
CA GLN A 840 -20.12 -62.23 41.41
C GLN A 840 -19.10 -63.24 41.94
N PRO A 841 -19.08 -63.58 43.24
CA PRO A 841 -18.14 -64.56 43.78
C PRO A 841 -18.24 -65.90 43.06
N ILE A 842 -17.10 -66.46 42.63
CA ILE A 842 -17.07 -67.78 42.00
C ILE A 842 -17.49 -68.82 43.05
N THR A 843 -18.60 -69.50 42.78
CA THR A 843 -19.17 -70.55 43.62
C THR A 843 -19.34 -71.84 42.81
N GLY A 844 -19.43 -72.98 43.49
CA GLY A 844 -19.59 -74.27 42.81
C GLY A 844 -18.28 -74.88 42.27
N VAL A 845 -17.15 -74.60 42.92
CA VAL A 845 -15.81 -75.07 42.53
C VAL A 845 -15.10 -75.77 43.69
N ASP A 846 -14.30 -76.79 43.38
CA ASP A 846 -13.66 -77.69 44.36
C ASP A 846 -12.17 -77.94 44.03
N GLY A 847 -11.37 -76.87 44.19
CA GLY A 847 -9.96 -76.82 43.82
C GLY A 847 -9.71 -76.01 42.54
N ALA A 848 -8.45 -75.84 42.15
CA ALA A 848 -8.04 -75.11 40.95
C ALA A 848 -6.80 -75.74 40.31
N VAL A 849 -6.65 -75.60 38.99
CA VAL A 849 -5.39 -75.85 38.27
C VAL A 849 -4.81 -74.53 37.77
N VAL A 850 -3.50 -74.37 37.89
CA VAL A 850 -2.80 -73.15 37.50
C VAL A 850 -1.56 -73.51 36.68
N THR A 851 -1.26 -72.72 35.64
CA THR A 851 -0.02 -72.87 34.87
C THR A 851 0.46 -71.51 34.35
N ASN A 852 1.78 -71.37 34.19
CA ASN A 852 2.34 -70.27 33.41
C ASN A 852 2.35 -70.67 31.92
N VAL A 853 1.63 -69.93 31.08
CA VAL A 853 1.60 -70.18 29.63
C VAL A 853 2.59 -69.33 28.85
N VAL A 854 3.08 -68.24 29.45
CA VAL A 854 3.99 -67.27 28.84
C VAL A 854 4.87 -66.63 29.94
N ASN A 855 6.20 -66.74 29.84
CA ASN A 855 7.17 -66.25 30.84
C ASN A 855 8.10 -65.16 30.27
N ASP A 856 8.97 -64.55 31.08
CA ASP A 856 9.90 -63.49 30.65
C ASP A 856 10.77 -63.83 29.40
N SER A 857 10.95 -65.11 29.09
CA SER A 857 11.74 -65.61 27.95
C SER A 857 10.92 -66.08 26.73
N LEU A 858 9.60 -66.20 26.85
CA LEU A 858 8.68 -66.34 25.71
C LEU A 858 7.71 -65.17 25.73
N ALA A 859 7.78 -64.29 24.74
CA ALA A 859 6.72 -63.32 24.52
C ALA A 859 5.73 -63.91 23.52
N ALA A 860 4.42 -63.85 23.80
CA ALA A 860 3.43 -64.31 22.82
C ALA A 860 3.50 -63.39 21.59
N PRO A 861 3.88 -63.87 20.39
CA PRO A 861 4.11 -63.00 19.26
C PRO A 861 2.92 -62.10 18.93
N ASN A 862 3.24 -60.91 18.40
CA ASN A 862 2.27 -60.09 17.70
C ASN A 862 1.81 -60.81 16.40
N ASN A 863 0.96 -60.15 15.62
CA ASN A 863 0.31 -60.68 14.42
C ASN A 863 1.27 -61.03 13.23
N GLN A 864 2.58 -61.24 13.48
CA GLN A 864 3.63 -61.44 12.46
C GLN A 864 4.46 -62.74 12.59
N LEU A 865 4.23 -63.61 13.60
CA LEU A 865 4.86 -64.95 13.65
C LEU A 865 3.82 -66.07 13.92
N PRO A 866 3.66 -67.05 13.00
CA PRO A 866 2.71 -68.16 13.18
C PRO A 866 3.10 -69.18 14.25
N ALA A 867 4.39 -69.38 14.53
CA ALA A 867 4.86 -70.40 15.47
C ALA A 867 5.02 -69.80 16.89
N GLY A 868 3.94 -69.82 17.67
CA GLY A 868 3.96 -69.45 19.11
C GLY A 868 2.93 -68.40 19.54
N SER A 869 2.18 -67.80 18.62
CA SER A 869 1.09 -66.83 18.91
C SER A 869 -0.18 -67.49 19.44
N PHE A 870 -0.27 -68.81 19.38
CA PHE A 870 -1.38 -69.60 19.91
C PHE A 870 -0.88 -70.86 20.60
N GLY A 871 -1.75 -71.46 21.41
CA GLY A 871 -1.50 -72.72 22.09
C GLY A 871 -2.73 -73.24 22.81
N PHE A 872 -2.53 -74.26 23.65
CA PHE A 872 -3.54 -74.68 24.62
C PHE A 872 -2.94 -75.31 25.88
N PHE A 873 -3.61 -75.12 27.01
CA PHE A 873 -3.41 -75.88 28.23
C PHE A 873 -4.48 -76.98 28.32
N ARG A 874 -4.10 -78.17 28.77
CA ARG A 874 -5.00 -79.31 29.00
C ARG A 874 -4.85 -79.83 30.40
N PHE A 875 -5.96 -80.29 30.97
CA PHE A 875 -6.02 -81.07 32.19
C PHE A 875 -7.24 -82.00 32.16
N SER A 876 -7.31 -82.97 33.06
CA SER A 876 -8.46 -83.85 33.19
C SER A 876 -9.02 -83.86 34.60
N THR A 877 -10.34 -84.00 34.72
CA THR A 877 -11.03 -84.24 35.99
C THR A 877 -11.85 -85.52 35.90
N LYS A 878 -12.22 -86.09 37.04
CA LYS A 878 -13.04 -87.29 37.16
C LYS A 878 -14.32 -86.93 37.91
N LEU A 879 -15.48 -87.20 37.31
CA LEU A 879 -16.77 -86.99 37.93
C LEU A 879 -16.91 -87.90 39.16
N ARG A 880 -17.39 -87.34 40.28
CA ARG A 880 -17.68 -88.07 41.53
C ARG A 880 -18.97 -88.87 41.41
#